data_AF-A0A3D9S7R4-F1
#
_entry.id   AF-A0A3D9S7R4-F1
#
_cell.length_a   1.000
_cell.length_b   1.000
_cell.length_c   1.000
_cell.angle_alpha   90.00
_cell.angle_beta   90.00
_cell.angle_gamma   90.00
#
_symmetry.space_group_name_H-M   'P 1'
#
loop_
_entity.id
_entity.type
_entity.pdbx_description
1 polymer ?
#
loop_
_entity_poly.entity_id
_entity_poly.type
_entity_poly.pdbx_seq_one_letter_code
_entity_poly.pdbx_strand_id
1 'polypeptide(L)'
;MSESPQNNVRVYFGDPRYIELSTFDLQGVKSEELKKEIKEYLKSVTTELDMSKKNNRKTYIYPIRYLIEYFSYKDILTIKDISEEAIRKYEDFLMEIGIEDGHRDKTNRASNNQKIIWRVIRYTLISSSEKEQFTYDRWLIDKQNVYLGNNSGIVSFAGLPENIKNDLKSFLIQCEERLTQKNTFKSLVLYPIRLLIDYCIDYEINEITEITIDEYKIYLEKNDREIYKSESNRKKIGPNVNILNLLWIFQDEKINPFFYDRDFWDLTKLKIEESRLSLIDLRESISFRGITNGKNKKLQQVYIRHLIEDTSLTLSTILRKHYMIRRIMINFKNGIEQVPREEIIIFIKEEYGEKMQGSILNDLKDMFFYLYETSNIDDPILYQTDLIKRNKKHVNRTVDEYIVNQIFNILDRIPDDLMLIYLIIYCTGVRISEALTIKSDALFTNSKGCLLRTYSTKMKKEQFSAIPIELYVMIDSYIKEKCYESNVEYVFKSKRNPELPMKSGYFREKIHKQFEDHEIKSSTGENYRIDIHGYRHRLGTEMHEHRISLFIIQKALHHESVQMTIAYIDILEKDIKESYKDFFDKNGDKIVPDPKSERVVIILNYLDKAFNMQALPNGICTLPVKLGKCAHANACLTCNHFGTNANYLDILRQQLIETDHILEESYKNDWIMQIATNEEVKKNLENLIAKLGG
;
A
#
# COMPACT_ATOMS: atom_id res chain seq x y z
N MET A 1 48.91 1.31 14.67
CA MET A 1 50.15 1.92 14.15
C MET A 1 51.08 2.17 15.32
N SER A 2 52.35 1.81 15.23
CA SER A 2 53.39 2.36 16.10
C SER A 2 54.19 3.38 15.30
N GLU A 3 54.28 4.61 15.80
CA GLU A 3 55.15 5.63 15.22
C GLU A 3 56.60 5.31 15.64
N SER A 4 57.40 4.89 14.68
CA SER A 4 58.87 4.79 14.77
C SER A 4 59.45 6.02 14.04
N PRO A 5 60.69 6.48 14.34
CA PRO A 5 61.12 7.85 14.07
C PRO A 5 60.96 8.24 12.60
N GLN A 6 60.15 9.29 12.37
CA GLN A 6 59.88 10.13 11.19
C GLN A 6 59.70 9.49 9.79
N ASN A 7 60.38 8.40 9.43
CA ASN A 7 60.52 7.98 8.03
C ASN A 7 59.91 6.61 7.66
N ASN A 8 59.71 5.69 8.60
CA ASN A 8 59.10 4.38 8.30
C ASN A 8 57.69 4.26 8.88
N VAL A 9 56.72 3.87 8.04
CA VAL A 9 55.33 3.63 8.46
C VAL A 9 55.00 2.16 8.31
N ARG A 10 54.54 1.52 9.41
CA ARG A 10 54.18 0.11 9.40
C ARG A 10 52.71 -0.10 9.74
N VAL A 11 52.02 -0.82 8.86
CA VAL A 11 50.66 -1.30 9.07
C VAL A 11 50.74 -2.73 9.60
N TYR A 12 50.11 -3.01 10.74
CA TYR A 12 50.14 -4.35 11.37
C TYR A 12 48.88 -5.13 10.97
N PHE A 13 49.08 -6.34 10.44
CA PHE A 13 47.99 -7.20 9.93
C PHE A 13 47.79 -8.50 10.74
N GLY A 14 48.47 -8.67 11.87
CA GLY A 14 48.38 -9.85 12.74
C GLY A 14 49.16 -11.10 12.26
N ASP A 15 49.43 -11.24 10.96
CA ASP A 15 50.21 -12.35 10.39
C ASP A 15 51.64 -11.88 9.98
N PRO A 16 52.72 -12.48 10.54
CA PRO A 16 54.10 -12.12 10.25
C PRO A 16 54.51 -12.22 8.76
N ARG A 17 53.80 -13.02 7.95
CA ARG A 17 54.13 -13.23 6.53
C ARG A 17 53.89 -11.99 5.65
N TYR A 18 53.17 -10.99 6.14
CA TYR A 18 52.83 -9.78 5.36
C TYR A 18 53.63 -8.54 5.78
N ILE A 19 54.63 -8.69 6.66
CA ILE A 19 55.40 -7.58 7.24
C ILE A 19 56.09 -6.71 6.18
N GLU A 20 56.73 -7.32 5.18
CA GLU A 20 57.39 -6.59 4.09
C GLU A 20 56.37 -5.87 3.21
N LEU A 21 55.20 -6.47 3.00
CA LEU A 21 54.13 -5.87 2.20
C LEU A 21 53.36 -4.76 2.94
N SER A 22 53.65 -4.54 4.21
CA SER A 22 52.95 -3.65 5.13
C SER A 22 53.84 -2.59 5.76
N THR A 23 55.12 -2.54 5.35
CA THR A 23 56.10 -1.55 5.81
C THR A 23 56.44 -0.63 4.64
N PHE A 24 56.32 0.68 4.85
CA PHE A 24 56.53 1.70 3.84
C PHE A 24 57.65 2.64 4.28
N ASP A 25 58.69 2.72 3.47
CA ASP A 25 59.79 3.66 3.66
C ASP A 25 59.48 4.98 2.94
N LEU A 26 59.45 6.07 3.71
CA LEU A 26 59.18 7.42 3.22
C LEU A 26 60.45 8.27 3.16
N GLN A 27 61.65 7.74 3.40
CA GLN A 27 62.91 8.51 3.33
C GLN A 27 63.11 9.17 1.96
N GLY A 28 62.76 8.47 0.89
CA GLY A 28 62.88 8.97 -0.48
C GLY A 28 61.91 10.11 -0.83
N VAL A 29 60.81 10.27 -0.08
CA VAL A 29 59.83 11.34 -0.30
C VAL A 29 60.38 12.64 0.28
N LYS A 30 60.66 13.64 -0.56
CA LYS A 30 61.29 14.90 -0.11
C LYS A 30 60.38 15.82 0.72
N SER A 31 59.08 15.84 0.42
CA SER A 31 58.13 16.74 1.08
C SER A 31 57.58 16.17 2.39
N GLU A 32 57.74 16.90 3.49
CA GLU A 32 57.16 16.53 4.79
C GLU A 32 55.62 16.57 4.80
N GLU A 33 55.01 17.46 4.03
CA GLU A 33 53.54 17.49 3.90
C GLU A 33 53.04 16.23 3.17
N LEU A 34 53.72 15.82 2.10
CA LEU A 34 53.38 14.60 1.37
C LEU A 34 53.53 13.35 2.25
N LYS A 35 54.58 13.28 3.08
CA LYS A 35 54.73 12.20 4.07
C LYS A 35 53.57 12.16 5.06
N LYS A 36 53.12 13.32 5.54
CA LYS A 36 51.98 13.43 6.45
C LYS A 36 50.69 12.96 5.79
N GLU A 37 50.43 13.38 4.55
CA GLU A 37 49.26 12.98 3.77
C GLU A 37 49.22 11.46 3.53
N ILE A 38 50.35 10.83 3.18
CA ILE A 38 50.45 9.37 3.03
C ILE A 38 50.15 8.65 4.36
N LYS A 39 50.65 9.18 5.49
CA LYS A 39 50.35 8.64 6.82
C LYS A 39 48.86 8.76 7.15
N GLU A 40 48.22 9.87 6.80
CA GLU A 40 46.79 10.07 6.99
C GLU A 40 45.95 9.11 6.15
N TYR A 41 46.30 8.91 4.88
CA TYR A 41 45.69 7.90 4.02
C TYR A 41 45.72 6.51 4.68
N LEU A 42 46.91 6.06 5.08
CA LEU A 42 47.09 4.74 5.71
C LEU A 42 46.27 4.62 7.00
N LYS A 43 46.21 5.69 7.81
CA LYS A 43 45.39 5.72 9.02
C LYS A 43 43.89 5.64 8.72
N SER A 44 43.38 6.41 7.76
CA SER A 44 41.95 6.41 7.40
C SER A 44 41.51 5.04 6.90
N VAL A 45 42.26 4.48 5.94
CA VAL A 45 41.99 3.16 5.36
C VAL A 45 41.98 2.07 6.42
N THR A 46 42.97 2.06 7.33
CA THR A 46 43.07 1.03 8.38
C THR A 46 42.04 1.17 9.49
N THR A 47 41.40 2.34 9.60
CA THR A 47 40.31 2.59 10.55
C THR A 47 38.95 2.20 9.95
N GLU A 48 38.74 2.49 8.65
CA GLU A 48 37.45 2.29 7.97
C GLU A 48 37.25 0.88 7.39
N LEU A 49 38.34 0.15 7.14
CA LEU A 49 38.30 -1.13 6.44
C LEU A 49 38.95 -2.24 7.27
N ASP A 50 38.34 -3.42 7.27
CA ASP A 50 38.90 -4.60 7.89
C ASP A 50 40.12 -5.10 7.10
N MET A 51 41.30 -4.80 7.63
CA MET A 51 42.59 -5.19 7.04
C MET A 51 42.91 -6.67 7.17
N SER A 52 42.13 -7.47 7.90
CA SER A 52 42.27 -8.93 7.93
C SER A 52 41.94 -9.57 6.57
N LYS A 53 41.16 -8.88 5.73
CA LYS A 53 40.72 -9.36 4.42
C LYS A 53 41.77 -9.10 3.33
N LYS A 54 42.06 -10.15 2.55
CA LYS A 54 43.06 -10.12 1.47
C LYS A 54 42.71 -9.09 0.37
N ASN A 55 41.43 -8.93 0.03
CA ASN A 55 41.00 -7.97 -0.99
C ASN A 55 41.29 -6.52 -0.57
N ASN A 56 40.94 -6.15 0.67
CA ASN A 56 41.22 -4.81 1.19
C ASN A 56 42.71 -4.48 1.14
N ARG A 57 43.57 -5.42 1.55
CA ARG A 57 45.03 -5.24 1.47
C ARG A 57 45.52 -5.08 0.02
N LYS A 58 45.03 -5.91 -0.91
CA LYS A 58 45.37 -5.84 -2.34
C LYS A 58 44.91 -4.56 -3.03
N THR A 59 43.83 -3.95 -2.56
CA THR A 59 43.21 -2.78 -3.19
C THR A 59 43.75 -1.47 -2.61
N TYR A 60 43.90 -1.38 -1.29
CA TYR A 60 44.17 -0.12 -0.61
C TYR A 60 45.58 -0.02 0.00
N ILE A 61 46.23 -1.13 0.33
CA ILE A 61 47.53 -1.08 1.02
C ILE A 61 48.69 -1.45 0.11
N TYR A 62 48.68 -2.62 -0.52
CA TYR A 62 49.85 -3.08 -1.28
C TYR A 62 50.24 -2.15 -2.44
N PRO A 63 49.30 -1.57 -3.21
CA PRO A 63 49.64 -0.69 -4.33
C PRO A 63 50.38 0.58 -3.94
N ILE A 64 50.22 1.07 -2.69
CA ILE A 64 50.77 2.37 -2.28
C ILE A 64 52.31 2.41 -2.36
N ARG A 65 52.98 1.25 -2.28
CA ARG A 65 54.43 1.16 -2.38
C ARG A 65 54.96 1.77 -3.68
N TYR A 66 54.27 1.51 -4.79
CA TYR A 66 54.70 1.95 -6.12
C TYR A 66 54.45 3.45 -6.27
N LEU A 67 53.38 3.95 -5.64
CA LEU A 67 53.12 5.38 -5.57
C LEU A 67 54.17 6.11 -4.72
N ILE A 68 54.58 5.54 -3.58
CA ILE A 68 55.65 6.10 -2.73
C ILE A 68 56.99 6.09 -3.46
N GLU A 69 57.29 5.02 -4.18
CA GLU A 69 58.48 4.92 -5.03
C GLU A 69 58.47 5.99 -6.13
N TYR A 70 57.35 6.14 -6.84
CA TYR A 70 57.15 7.21 -7.81
C TYR A 70 57.36 8.61 -7.21
N PHE A 71 56.79 8.86 -6.02
CA PHE A 71 56.95 10.12 -5.30
C PHE A 71 58.38 10.38 -4.82
N SER A 72 59.21 9.34 -4.71
CA SER A 72 60.63 9.50 -4.35
C SER A 72 61.48 10.00 -5.52
N TYR A 73 61.03 9.79 -6.75
CA TYR A 73 61.71 10.25 -7.97
C TYR A 73 61.18 11.57 -8.54
N LYS A 74 60.11 12.13 -7.96
CA LYS A 74 59.44 13.34 -8.47
C LYS A 74 59.35 14.40 -7.37
N ASP A 75 59.46 15.67 -7.77
CA ASP A 75 59.30 16.81 -6.86
C ASP A 75 57.81 17.14 -6.64
N ILE A 76 57.06 16.18 -6.09
CA ILE A 76 55.66 16.38 -5.68
C ILE A 76 55.65 16.89 -4.24
N LEU A 77 55.09 18.08 -4.04
CA LEU A 77 55.03 18.73 -2.72
C LEU A 77 53.84 18.27 -1.88
N THR A 78 52.69 18.02 -2.51
CA THR A 78 51.45 17.60 -1.85
C THR A 78 50.58 16.84 -2.84
N ILE A 79 49.77 15.90 -2.32
CA ILE A 79 48.72 15.19 -3.03
C ILE A 79 47.65 16.13 -3.60
N LYS A 80 47.47 17.32 -3.00
CA LYS A 80 46.47 18.32 -3.43
C LYS A 80 46.79 18.97 -4.78
N ASP A 81 48.07 19.00 -5.15
CA ASP A 81 48.57 19.67 -6.36
C ASP A 81 49.00 18.68 -7.46
N ILE A 82 48.63 17.40 -7.34
CA ILE A 82 48.95 16.40 -8.38
C ILE A 82 48.20 16.75 -9.68
N SER A 83 48.95 17.07 -10.73
CA SER A 83 48.42 17.36 -12.06
C SER A 83 48.03 16.08 -12.81
N GLU A 84 47.14 16.19 -13.80
CA GLU A 84 46.81 15.06 -14.68
C GLU A 84 48.05 14.50 -15.40
N GLU A 85 49.03 15.35 -15.71
CA GLU A 85 50.30 14.94 -16.31
C GLU A 85 51.11 14.06 -15.36
N ALA A 86 51.15 14.39 -14.07
CA ALA A 86 51.80 13.55 -13.06
C ALA A 86 51.12 12.18 -12.92
N ILE A 87 49.79 12.13 -13.09
CA ILE A 87 49.03 10.87 -13.06
C ILE A 87 49.37 9.99 -14.27
N ARG A 88 49.38 10.55 -15.48
CA ARG A 88 49.80 9.79 -16.69
C ARG A 88 51.24 9.30 -16.56
N LYS A 89 52.14 10.15 -16.06
CA LYS A 89 53.54 9.77 -15.79
C LYS A 89 53.66 8.66 -14.74
N TYR A 90 52.72 8.54 -13.81
CA TYR A 90 52.70 7.42 -12.86
C TYR A 90 52.29 6.12 -13.56
N GLU A 91 51.35 6.17 -14.49
CA GLU A 91 51.00 5.01 -15.32
C GLU A 91 52.19 4.55 -16.17
N ASP A 92 52.90 5.48 -16.81
CA ASP A 92 54.13 5.19 -17.57
C ASP A 92 55.20 4.57 -16.66
N PHE A 93 55.40 5.14 -15.47
CA PHE A 93 56.34 4.62 -14.47
C PHE A 93 56.04 3.17 -14.09
N LEU A 94 54.77 2.81 -13.86
CA LEU A 94 54.38 1.44 -13.54
C LEU A 94 54.78 0.47 -14.67
N MET A 95 54.66 0.89 -15.93
CA MET A 95 55.09 0.09 -17.08
C MET A 95 56.62 -0.06 -17.12
N GLU A 96 57.37 1.02 -16.84
CA GLU A 96 58.84 1.01 -16.81
C GLU A 96 59.41 0.03 -15.78
N ILE A 97 58.78 -0.09 -14.60
CA ILE A 97 59.22 -1.01 -13.54
C ILE A 97 58.68 -2.45 -13.71
N GLY A 98 58.09 -2.78 -14.86
CA GLY A 98 57.61 -4.13 -15.18
C GLY A 98 56.37 -4.55 -14.39
N ILE A 99 55.62 -3.60 -13.83
CA ILE A 99 54.34 -3.86 -13.18
C ILE A 99 53.27 -3.84 -14.28
N GLU A 100 53.18 -4.93 -15.03
CA GLU A 100 52.15 -5.09 -16.08
C GLU A 100 50.77 -5.35 -15.47
N ASP A 101 49.73 -4.81 -16.13
CA ASP A 101 48.33 -5.08 -15.84
C ASP A 101 48.07 -6.59 -15.86
N GLY A 102 47.71 -7.16 -14.71
CA GLY A 102 47.28 -8.55 -14.64
C GLY A 102 46.12 -8.79 -15.62
N HIS A 103 46.35 -9.66 -16.62
CA HIS A 103 45.41 -10.08 -17.66
C HIS A 103 44.32 -9.05 -18.04
N ARG A 104 44.57 -8.33 -19.15
CA ARG A 104 43.51 -7.74 -19.98
C ARG A 104 42.55 -8.86 -20.43
N ASP A 105 41.52 -9.14 -19.64
CA ASP A 105 40.32 -9.79 -20.16
C ASP A 105 39.66 -8.83 -21.17
N LYS A 106 38.86 -9.34 -22.10
CA LYS A 106 38.35 -8.64 -23.31
C LYS A 106 37.54 -7.35 -23.07
N THR A 107 37.44 -6.90 -21.82
CA THR A 107 36.90 -5.61 -21.40
C THR A 107 38.02 -4.85 -20.69
N ASN A 108 38.58 -3.85 -21.35
CA ASN A 108 39.61 -2.91 -20.86
C ASN A 108 39.45 -2.59 -19.35
N ARG A 109 40.32 -3.10 -18.46
CA ARG A 109 40.27 -2.84 -17.01
C ARG A 109 41.67 -2.55 -16.46
N ALA A 110 41.88 -1.35 -15.94
CA ALA A 110 43.08 -0.89 -15.24
C ALA A 110 43.30 -1.59 -13.88
N SER A 111 44.56 -1.85 -13.52
CA SER A 111 44.95 -2.51 -12.27
C SER A 111 44.78 -1.65 -11.02
N ASN A 112 44.75 -2.30 -9.85
CA ASN A 112 44.75 -1.62 -8.55
C ASN A 112 45.95 -0.69 -8.34
N ASN A 113 47.06 -0.95 -9.03
CA ASN A 113 48.28 -0.13 -8.97
C ASN A 113 48.07 1.23 -9.64
N GLN A 114 47.36 1.29 -10.77
CA GLN A 114 47.02 2.56 -11.43
C GLN A 114 45.98 3.33 -10.59
N LYS A 115 44.98 2.63 -10.04
CA LYS A 115 43.87 3.26 -9.28
C LYS A 115 44.25 3.81 -7.91
N ILE A 116 45.42 3.44 -7.36
CA ILE A 116 45.81 3.83 -6.00
C ILE A 116 45.98 5.34 -5.82
N ILE A 117 46.48 6.04 -6.84
CA ILE A 117 46.70 7.49 -6.79
C ILE A 117 45.40 8.23 -6.49
N TRP A 118 44.31 7.82 -7.13
CA TRP A 118 42.97 8.36 -6.89
C TRP A 118 42.43 8.04 -5.51
N ARG A 119 42.71 6.85 -4.96
CA ARG A 119 42.31 6.49 -3.60
C ARG A 119 43.07 7.34 -2.58
N VAL A 120 44.37 7.51 -2.75
CA VAL A 120 45.22 8.34 -1.89
C VAL A 120 44.77 9.80 -1.91
N ILE A 121 44.52 10.37 -3.09
CA ILE A 121 43.94 11.72 -3.23
C ILE A 121 42.64 11.84 -2.44
N ARG A 122 41.68 10.94 -2.65
CA ARG A 122 40.33 11.04 -2.04
C ARG A 122 40.35 10.92 -0.51
N TYR A 123 41.00 9.89 0.03
CA TYR A 123 41.03 9.66 1.48
C TYR A 123 41.81 10.75 2.22
N THR A 124 42.88 11.29 1.62
CA THR A 124 43.66 12.40 2.21
C THR A 124 42.84 13.70 2.23
N LEU A 125 42.12 14.01 1.15
CA LEU A 125 41.24 15.18 1.11
C LEU A 125 40.12 15.09 2.15
N ILE A 126 39.55 13.90 2.35
CA ILE A 126 38.53 13.65 3.37
C ILE A 126 39.13 13.82 4.78
N SER A 127 40.28 13.20 5.09
CA SER A 127 40.90 13.25 6.42
C SER A 127 41.35 14.65 6.83
N SER A 128 41.88 15.43 5.90
CA SER A 128 42.28 16.82 6.13
C SER A 128 41.08 17.68 6.54
N SER A 129 39.95 17.50 5.86
CA SER A 129 38.75 18.32 6.09
C SER A 129 37.97 18.02 7.37
N GLU A 130 38.07 16.81 7.91
CA GLU A 130 37.39 16.46 9.17
C GLU A 130 38.10 17.04 10.40
N LYS A 131 39.35 17.50 10.25
CA LYS A 131 40.16 18.09 11.34
C LYS A 131 40.13 19.61 11.39
N GLU A 132 39.88 20.27 10.26
CA GLU A 132 39.92 21.71 10.13
C GLU A 132 38.51 22.23 9.84
N GLN A 133 37.90 22.96 10.78
CA GLN A 133 36.65 23.71 10.54
C GLN A 133 36.91 24.80 9.49
N PHE A 134 36.83 24.45 8.21
CA PHE A 134 37.09 25.40 7.13
C PHE A 134 35.83 26.19 6.77
N THR A 135 35.92 27.51 6.90
CA THR A 135 35.17 28.49 6.10
C THR A 135 35.90 28.66 4.77
N TYR A 136 35.42 28.05 3.69
CA TYR A 136 35.92 28.34 2.34
C TYR A 136 34.99 29.30 1.59
N ASP A 137 35.59 30.28 0.92
CA ASP A 137 34.95 31.06 -0.13
C ASP A 137 34.55 30.13 -1.30
N ARG A 138 33.40 30.43 -1.90
CA ARG A 138 32.77 29.71 -3.05
C ARG A 138 33.69 29.47 -4.25
N TRP A 139 34.86 30.08 -4.31
CA TRP A 139 35.78 30.07 -5.45
C TRP A 139 36.62 28.79 -5.58
N LEU A 140 36.86 28.04 -4.49
CA LEU A 140 37.55 26.72 -4.54
C LEU A 140 36.64 25.56 -4.96
N ILE A 141 35.32 25.79 -5.00
CA ILE A 141 34.27 24.79 -5.24
C ILE A 141 34.14 24.41 -6.73
N ASP A 142 34.49 25.34 -7.63
CA ASP A 142 34.32 25.14 -9.08
C ASP A 142 35.54 24.50 -9.76
N LYS A 143 36.75 24.61 -9.18
CA LYS A 143 37.98 24.10 -9.81
C LYS A 143 38.51 22.78 -9.26
N GLN A 144 38.05 22.34 -8.10
CA GLN A 144 38.52 21.09 -7.50
C GLN A 144 37.41 20.04 -7.52
N ASN A 145 37.80 18.79 -7.75
CA ASN A 145 36.93 17.61 -7.86
C ASN A 145 36.26 17.26 -6.51
N VAL A 146 35.57 18.20 -5.86
CA VAL A 146 35.10 18.07 -4.48
C VAL A 146 33.72 18.71 -4.31
N TYR A 147 32.88 18.10 -3.47
CA TYR A 147 31.64 18.64 -2.94
C TYR A 147 31.75 18.79 -1.41
N LEU A 148 31.40 19.98 -0.92
CA LEU A 148 31.42 20.39 0.49
C LEU A 148 29.97 20.61 0.96
N GLY A 149 29.42 19.70 1.76
CA GLY A 149 28.09 19.89 2.35
C GLY A 149 28.14 20.76 3.62
N ASN A 150 27.11 21.57 3.86
CA ASN A 150 27.05 22.64 4.88
C ASN A 150 27.19 22.20 6.34
N ASN A 151 27.32 20.90 6.62
CA ASN A 151 27.74 20.26 7.89
C ASN A 151 27.86 18.72 7.76
N SER A 152 27.95 18.21 6.53
CA SER A 152 27.55 16.83 6.21
C SER A 152 28.72 15.92 5.85
N GLY A 153 29.90 16.49 5.63
CA GLY A 153 31.11 15.81 5.17
C GLY A 153 31.45 16.10 3.71
N ILE A 154 32.63 15.65 3.28
CA ILE A 154 33.18 15.88 1.93
C ILE A 154 32.97 14.69 1.00
N VAL A 155 32.73 14.96 -0.28
CA VAL A 155 32.83 13.95 -1.35
C VAL A 155 33.86 14.42 -2.37
N SER A 156 34.84 13.58 -2.69
CA SER A 156 35.79 13.84 -3.78
C SER A 156 35.46 12.98 -4.99
N PHE A 157 35.42 13.61 -6.15
CA PHE A 157 35.15 13.03 -7.47
C PHE A 157 36.43 12.81 -8.29
N ALA A 158 37.60 12.88 -7.65
CA ALA A 158 38.87 12.63 -8.32
C ALA A 158 38.89 11.20 -8.89
N GLY A 159 39.34 11.06 -10.14
CA GLY A 159 39.38 9.78 -10.87
C GLY A 159 38.10 9.43 -11.63
N LEU A 160 37.06 10.25 -11.55
CA LEU A 160 35.86 10.09 -12.39
C LEU A 160 35.96 10.86 -13.72
N PRO A 161 35.28 10.40 -14.77
CA PRO A 161 35.02 11.17 -15.98
C PRO A 161 34.19 12.44 -15.70
N GLU A 162 34.45 13.52 -16.45
CA GLU A 162 33.89 14.86 -16.18
C GLU A 162 32.35 14.91 -16.23
N ASN A 163 31.74 14.12 -17.11
CA ASN A 163 30.29 13.94 -17.19
C ASN A 163 29.71 13.34 -15.90
N ILE A 164 30.32 12.28 -15.34
CA ILE A 164 29.89 11.69 -14.07
C ILE A 164 30.08 12.68 -12.93
N LYS A 165 31.20 13.42 -12.89
CA LYS A 165 31.43 14.44 -11.86
C LYS A 165 30.31 15.48 -11.85
N ASN A 166 29.97 16.01 -13.01
CA ASN A 166 28.93 17.04 -13.16
C ASN A 166 27.55 16.54 -12.74
N ASP A 167 27.21 15.30 -13.11
CA ASP A 167 25.97 14.66 -12.69
C ASP A 167 25.91 14.45 -11.17
N LEU A 168 26.97 13.91 -10.56
CA LEU A 168 27.01 13.67 -9.11
C LEU A 168 27.05 14.97 -8.31
N LYS A 169 27.77 16.01 -8.76
CA LYS A 169 27.75 17.35 -8.14
C LYS A 169 26.33 17.92 -8.13
N SER A 170 25.67 17.92 -9.27
CA SER A 170 24.30 18.44 -9.41
C SER A 170 23.30 17.65 -8.57
N PHE A 171 23.45 16.31 -8.54
CA PHE A 171 22.65 15.42 -7.72
C PHE A 171 22.80 15.72 -6.22
N LEU A 172 24.04 15.86 -5.73
CA LEU A 172 24.30 16.13 -4.31
C LEU A 172 23.73 17.49 -3.88
N ILE A 173 23.87 18.53 -4.69
CA ILE A 173 23.29 19.87 -4.42
C ILE A 173 21.76 19.75 -4.27
N GLN A 174 21.08 19.09 -5.22
CA GLN A 174 19.64 18.91 -5.16
C GLN A 174 19.20 18.08 -3.95
N CYS A 175 19.94 17.03 -3.61
CA CYS A 175 19.62 16.21 -2.44
C CYS A 175 19.84 16.96 -1.12
N GLU A 176 20.85 17.83 -1.02
CA GLU A 176 21.11 18.63 0.17
C GLU A 176 19.97 19.62 0.45
N GLU A 177 19.44 20.28 -0.59
CA GLU A 177 18.27 21.16 -0.49
C GLU A 177 17.04 20.39 0.04
N ARG A 178 16.82 19.16 -0.44
CA ARG A 178 15.64 18.34 -0.10
C ARG A 178 15.73 17.62 1.27
N LEU A 179 16.93 17.28 1.75
CA LEU A 179 17.14 16.38 2.90
C LEU A 179 17.76 17.07 4.13
N THR A 180 17.53 18.38 4.28
CA THR A 180 18.14 19.33 5.24
C THR A 180 18.08 18.96 6.74
N GLN A 181 17.47 17.83 7.13
CA GLN A 181 17.64 17.27 8.48
C GLN A 181 19.02 16.61 8.62
N LYS A 182 19.91 17.24 9.39
CA LYS A 182 21.37 17.02 9.43
C LYS A 182 21.86 15.58 9.69
N ASN A 183 21.02 14.62 10.09
CA ASN A 183 21.45 13.23 10.35
C ASN A 183 21.07 12.23 9.25
N THR A 184 20.16 12.57 8.34
CA THR A 184 19.70 11.66 7.26
C THR A 184 20.55 11.75 6.00
N PHE A 185 21.03 12.94 5.63
CA PHE A 185 21.77 13.13 4.38
C PHE A 185 23.11 12.37 4.35
N LYS A 186 23.84 12.35 5.47
CA LYS A 186 25.14 11.65 5.56
C LYS A 186 25.01 10.13 5.36
N SER A 187 24.04 9.51 6.03
CA SER A 187 23.83 8.05 6.00
C SER A 187 23.08 7.57 4.74
N LEU A 188 22.18 8.39 4.19
CA LEU A 188 21.35 8.00 3.04
C LEU A 188 21.93 8.40 1.68
N VAL A 189 22.82 9.40 1.64
CA VAL A 189 23.34 9.95 0.38
C VAL A 189 24.87 9.94 0.35
N LEU A 190 25.53 10.63 1.27
CA LEU A 190 26.99 10.84 1.16
C LEU A 190 27.79 9.55 1.25
N TYR A 191 27.52 8.71 2.25
CA TYR A 191 28.23 7.43 2.36
C TYR A 191 27.95 6.50 1.16
N PRO A 192 26.68 6.27 0.76
CA PRO A 192 26.39 5.53 -0.48
C PRO A 192 27.07 6.09 -1.73
N ILE A 193 27.14 7.41 -1.91
CA ILE A 193 27.81 8.04 -3.06
C ILE A 193 29.31 7.78 -3.05
N ARG A 194 29.98 7.80 -1.89
CA ARG A 194 31.41 7.44 -1.82
C ARG A 194 31.66 6.02 -2.33
N LEU A 195 30.82 5.06 -1.94
CA LEU A 195 30.89 3.67 -2.43
C LEU A 195 30.59 3.57 -3.92
N LEU A 196 29.65 4.37 -4.43
CA LEU A 196 29.34 4.42 -5.86
C LEU A 196 30.51 4.99 -6.67
N ILE A 197 31.20 6.02 -6.17
CA ILE A 197 32.40 6.57 -6.80
C ILE A 197 33.51 5.51 -6.84
N ASP A 198 33.72 4.77 -5.74
CA ASP A 198 34.66 3.65 -5.73
C ASP A 198 34.34 2.61 -6.81
N TYR A 199 33.06 2.24 -6.94
CA TYR A 199 32.61 1.33 -8.00
C TYR A 199 32.90 1.89 -9.40
N CYS A 200 32.56 3.17 -9.65
CA CYS A 200 32.79 3.78 -10.96
C CYS A 200 34.27 3.80 -11.35
N ILE A 201 35.17 4.06 -10.39
CA ILE A 201 36.61 4.02 -10.62
C ILE A 201 37.09 2.58 -10.81
N ASP A 202 36.66 1.66 -9.96
CA ASP A 202 37.08 0.25 -9.98
C ASP A 202 36.69 -0.44 -11.29
N TYR A 203 35.54 -0.07 -11.87
CA TYR A 203 34.98 -0.66 -13.09
C TYR A 203 35.07 0.26 -14.32
N GLU A 204 35.74 1.41 -14.23
CA GLU A 204 35.91 2.37 -15.34
C GLU A 204 34.59 2.77 -16.01
N ILE A 205 33.59 3.04 -15.18
CA ILE A 205 32.28 3.49 -15.63
C ILE A 205 32.43 4.88 -16.25
N ASN A 206 32.00 5.01 -17.50
CA ASN A 206 32.06 6.27 -18.24
C ASN A 206 30.75 7.03 -18.18
N GLU A 207 29.63 6.33 -18.03
CA GLU A 207 28.31 6.94 -17.84
C GLU A 207 27.53 6.24 -16.72
N ILE A 208 26.80 7.01 -15.91
CA ILE A 208 25.96 6.47 -14.82
C ILE A 208 24.89 5.49 -15.35
N THR A 209 24.48 5.64 -16.61
CA THR A 209 23.53 4.77 -17.32
C THR A 209 24.06 3.34 -17.51
N GLU A 210 25.38 3.13 -17.49
CA GLU A 210 26.03 1.82 -17.61
C GLU A 210 25.90 0.99 -16.32
N ILE A 211 25.60 1.63 -15.19
CA ILE A 211 25.56 0.96 -13.89
C ILE A 211 24.26 0.16 -13.76
N THR A 212 24.36 -1.15 -13.58
CA THR A 212 23.20 -1.98 -13.22
C THR A 212 23.12 -2.22 -11.71
N ILE A 213 21.90 -2.34 -11.16
CA ILE A 213 21.70 -2.65 -9.74
C ILE A 213 22.36 -3.99 -9.36
N ASP A 214 22.30 -4.98 -10.24
CA ASP A 214 22.76 -6.33 -9.89
C ASP A 214 24.29 -6.41 -9.89
N GLU A 215 24.98 -5.76 -10.84
CA GLU A 215 26.45 -5.64 -10.80
C GLU A 215 26.92 -4.83 -9.59
N TYR A 216 26.22 -3.73 -9.27
CA TYR A 216 26.58 -2.92 -8.10
C TYR A 216 26.33 -3.66 -6.78
N LYS A 217 25.29 -4.49 -6.69
CA LYS A 217 25.10 -5.40 -5.54
C LYS A 217 26.25 -6.39 -5.41
N ILE A 218 26.66 -7.03 -6.50
CA ILE A 218 27.79 -7.98 -6.50
C ILE A 218 29.06 -7.27 -6.00
N TYR A 219 29.28 -6.03 -6.44
CA TYR A 219 30.39 -5.21 -5.95
C TYR A 219 30.32 -4.95 -4.44
N LEU A 220 29.15 -4.50 -3.95
CA LEU A 220 28.96 -4.23 -2.52
C LEU A 220 29.17 -5.50 -1.68
N GLU A 221 28.65 -6.64 -2.13
CA GLU A 221 28.82 -7.93 -1.44
C GLU A 221 30.29 -8.34 -1.38
N LYS A 222 31.02 -8.24 -2.50
CA LYS A 222 32.46 -8.54 -2.58
C LYS A 222 33.31 -7.67 -1.64
N ASN A 223 32.82 -6.49 -1.28
CA ASN A 223 33.48 -5.54 -0.38
C ASN A 223 32.80 -5.45 0.99
N ASP A 224 31.98 -6.44 1.36
CA ASP A 224 31.31 -6.54 2.66
C ASP A 224 30.50 -5.30 3.05
N ARG A 225 29.82 -4.70 2.07
CA ARG A 225 28.95 -3.55 2.27
C ARG A 225 27.50 -3.98 2.31
N GLU A 226 26.73 -3.32 3.17
CA GLU A 226 25.30 -3.63 3.35
C GLU A 226 24.50 -3.38 2.07
N ILE A 227 23.79 -4.41 1.61
CA ILE A 227 22.87 -4.34 0.46
C ILE A 227 21.43 -4.08 0.90
N TYR A 228 21.07 -4.55 2.09
CA TYR A 228 19.72 -4.53 2.63
C TYR A 228 19.66 -3.69 3.91
N LYS A 229 18.47 -3.21 4.26
CA LYS A 229 18.26 -2.39 5.47
C LYS A 229 18.51 -3.17 6.77
N SER A 230 18.33 -4.48 6.75
CA SER A 230 18.74 -5.39 7.82
C SER A 230 18.94 -6.79 7.27
N GLU A 231 19.84 -7.58 7.87
CA GLU A 231 20.06 -8.98 7.48
C GLU A 231 18.79 -9.84 7.64
N SER A 232 17.97 -9.52 8.64
CA SER A 232 16.67 -10.15 8.91
C SER A 232 15.58 -9.80 7.87
N ASN A 233 15.76 -8.74 7.08
CA ASN A 233 14.77 -8.27 6.12
C ASN A 233 15.38 -8.02 4.74
N ARG A 234 15.85 -9.10 4.10
CA ARG A 234 16.40 -9.13 2.73
C ARG A 234 15.43 -8.66 1.63
N LYS A 235 14.19 -8.28 1.97
CA LYS A 235 13.21 -7.73 1.01
C LYS A 235 13.34 -6.23 0.80
N LYS A 236 14.04 -5.50 1.68
CA LYS A 236 14.19 -4.04 1.59
C LYS A 236 15.63 -3.64 1.29
N ILE A 237 15.82 -3.04 0.11
CA ILE A 237 17.07 -2.47 -0.35
C ILE A 237 17.56 -1.42 0.66
N GLY A 238 18.84 -1.50 1.04
CA GLY A 238 19.51 -0.57 1.94
C GLY A 238 19.94 0.72 1.24
N PRO A 239 20.43 1.73 1.99
CA PRO A 239 20.83 3.03 1.43
C PRO A 239 21.88 2.92 0.31
N ASN A 240 22.85 2.02 0.48
CA ASN A 240 23.96 1.84 -0.47
C ASN A 240 23.45 1.51 -1.86
N VAL A 241 22.50 0.59 -2.02
CA VAL A 241 21.93 0.26 -3.34
C VAL A 241 20.85 1.26 -3.75
N ASN A 242 20.09 1.79 -2.80
CA ASN A 242 19.01 2.74 -3.12
C ASN A 242 19.52 4.06 -3.71
N ILE A 243 20.80 4.41 -3.51
CA ILE A 243 21.40 5.59 -4.11
C ILE A 243 21.31 5.60 -5.64
N LEU A 244 21.39 4.42 -6.29
CA LEU A 244 21.21 4.30 -7.73
C LEU A 244 19.79 4.70 -8.15
N ASN A 245 18.77 4.28 -7.39
CA ASN A 245 17.39 4.68 -7.68
C ASN A 245 17.24 6.20 -7.60
N LEU A 246 17.80 6.83 -6.56
CA LEU A 246 17.76 8.29 -6.41
C LEU A 246 18.49 9.01 -7.53
N LEU A 247 19.70 8.56 -7.85
CA LEU A 247 20.52 9.13 -8.91
C LEU A 247 19.84 9.00 -10.28
N TRP A 248 19.24 7.86 -10.55
CA TRP A 248 18.55 7.69 -11.81
C TRP A 248 17.22 8.45 -11.91
N ILE A 249 16.51 8.66 -10.79
CA ILE A 249 15.37 9.59 -10.75
C ILE A 249 15.86 11.00 -11.11
N PHE A 250 16.98 11.44 -10.53
CA PHE A 250 17.57 12.73 -10.86
C PHE A 250 17.95 12.85 -12.35
N GLN A 251 18.60 11.83 -12.92
CA GLN A 251 18.94 11.83 -14.34
C GLN A 251 17.71 11.87 -15.23
N ASP A 252 16.67 11.11 -14.89
CA ASP A 252 15.41 11.10 -15.62
C ASP A 252 14.72 12.48 -15.58
N GLU A 253 14.72 13.17 -14.42
CA GLU A 253 14.24 14.56 -14.32
C GLU A 253 15.06 15.54 -15.16
N LYS A 254 16.37 15.32 -15.29
CA LYS A 254 17.29 16.15 -16.08
C LYS A 254 17.11 15.94 -17.58
N ILE A 255 16.94 14.70 -18.03
CA ILE A 255 16.81 14.33 -19.45
C ILE A 255 15.40 14.66 -19.96
N ASN A 256 14.37 14.38 -19.15
CA ASN A 256 12.98 14.52 -19.54
C ASN A 256 12.34 15.74 -18.83
N PRO A 257 12.32 16.92 -19.46
CA PRO A 257 11.80 18.13 -18.83
C PRO A 257 10.29 18.02 -18.55
N PHE A 258 9.54 17.32 -19.41
CA PHE A 258 8.12 17.09 -19.24
C PHE A 258 7.85 15.93 -18.28
N PHE A 259 6.91 16.14 -17.36
CA PHE A 259 6.62 15.21 -16.27
C PHE A 259 6.28 13.78 -16.74
N TYR A 260 5.42 13.63 -17.76
CA TYR A 260 4.94 12.32 -18.22
C TYR A 260 5.88 11.60 -19.19
N ASP A 261 6.95 12.25 -19.65
CA ASP A 261 7.98 11.58 -20.44
C ASP A 261 9.01 10.85 -19.56
N ARG A 262 8.96 11.10 -18.25
CA ARG A 262 9.80 10.45 -17.25
C ARG A 262 9.39 9.00 -16.98
N ASP A 263 10.35 8.18 -16.60
CA ASP A 263 10.15 6.83 -16.06
C ASP A 263 9.74 6.83 -14.57
N PHE A 264 9.95 7.94 -13.88
CA PHE A 264 9.52 8.15 -12.50
C PHE A 264 8.63 9.38 -12.36
N TRP A 265 7.42 9.18 -11.85
CA TRP A 265 6.44 10.24 -11.61
C TRP A 265 6.27 10.44 -10.11
N ASP A 266 6.69 11.61 -9.63
CA ASP A 266 6.42 12.10 -8.28
C ASP A 266 5.04 12.76 -8.26
N LEU A 267 4.07 12.05 -7.71
CA LEU A 267 2.67 12.46 -7.69
C LEU A 267 2.42 13.66 -6.76
N THR A 268 3.33 13.97 -5.83
CA THR A 268 3.19 15.17 -4.99
C THR A 268 3.37 16.46 -5.77
N LYS A 269 3.98 16.38 -6.96
CA LYS A 269 4.13 17.53 -7.87
C LYS A 269 2.85 17.81 -8.68
N LEU A 270 1.87 16.91 -8.63
CA LEU A 270 0.60 17.05 -9.33
C LEU A 270 -0.47 17.61 -8.40
N LYS A 271 -1.31 18.50 -8.93
CA LYS A 271 -2.51 18.98 -8.24
C LYS A 271 -3.66 17.98 -8.42
N ILE A 272 -3.65 16.94 -7.58
CA ILE A 272 -4.72 15.94 -7.56
C ILE A 272 -5.81 16.37 -6.59
N GLU A 273 -7.07 16.24 -7.00
CA GLU A 273 -8.25 16.52 -6.15
C GLU A 273 -8.19 15.73 -4.84
N GLU A 274 -8.39 16.40 -3.70
CA GLU A 274 -8.31 15.78 -2.37
C GLU A 274 -9.22 14.56 -2.21
N SER A 275 -10.40 14.56 -2.84
CA SER A 275 -11.35 13.44 -2.77
C SER A 275 -10.85 12.15 -3.44
N ARG A 276 -9.81 12.24 -4.27
CA ARG A 276 -9.17 11.09 -4.95
C ARG A 276 -7.97 10.55 -4.18
N LEU A 277 -7.51 11.25 -3.15
CA LEU A 277 -6.39 10.85 -2.31
C LEU A 277 -6.85 9.94 -1.17
N SER A 278 -6.05 8.92 -0.86
CA SER A 278 -6.25 8.09 0.33
C SER A 278 -5.43 8.67 1.46
N LEU A 279 -6.07 8.97 2.61
CA LEU A 279 -5.39 9.51 3.79
C LEU A 279 -4.53 8.46 4.53
N ILE A 280 -4.67 7.18 4.18
CA ILE A 280 -4.09 6.04 4.92
C ILE A 280 -2.92 5.41 4.15
N ASP A 281 -3.04 5.33 2.82
CA ASP A 281 -2.10 4.66 1.92
C ASP A 281 -1.57 5.61 0.84
N LEU A 282 -0.96 6.72 1.27
CA LEU A 282 -0.20 7.61 0.40
C LEU A 282 1.06 6.88 -0.09
N ARG A 283 0.98 6.34 -1.31
CA ARG A 283 2.18 6.19 -2.14
C ARG A 283 2.22 7.39 -3.07
N GLU A 284 3.35 8.07 -3.01
CA GLU A 284 3.54 9.38 -3.63
C GLU A 284 4.22 9.28 -4.99
N SER A 285 4.48 8.06 -5.50
CA SER A 285 5.18 7.90 -6.77
C SER A 285 4.77 6.68 -7.58
N ILE A 286 4.98 6.81 -8.89
CA ILE A 286 4.83 5.76 -9.91
C ILE A 286 6.17 5.58 -10.59
N SER A 287 6.60 4.34 -10.76
CA SER A 287 7.80 4.02 -11.54
C SER A 287 7.49 3.00 -12.63
N PHE A 288 7.98 3.26 -13.84
CA PHE A 288 7.92 2.39 -15.02
C PHE A 288 9.24 1.67 -15.28
N ARG A 289 10.27 1.92 -14.46
CA ARG A 289 11.57 1.21 -14.53
C ARG A 289 11.38 -0.30 -14.45
N GLY A 290 12.23 -1.05 -15.13
CA GLY A 290 12.17 -2.50 -15.23
C GLY A 290 11.34 -3.02 -16.41
N ILE A 291 10.50 -2.20 -17.03
CA ILE A 291 9.91 -2.52 -18.34
C ILE A 291 10.98 -2.27 -19.40
N THR A 292 11.62 -3.34 -19.87
CA THR A 292 12.76 -3.24 -20.80
C THR A 292 12.34 -2.87 -22.22
N ASN A 293 11.13 -3.28 -22.63
CA ASN A 293 10.59 -2.92 -23.93
C ASN A 293 10.07 -1.47 -23.95
N GLY A 294 10.66 -0.63 -24.80
CA GLY A 294 10.31 0.80 -24.88
C GLY A 294 8.85 1.05 -25.27
N LYS A 295 8.30 0.25 -26.20
CA LYS A 295 6.89 0.37 -26.63
C LYS A 295 5.94 0.02 -25.48
N ASN A 296 6.13 -1.12 -24.82
CA ASN A 296 5.36 -1.50 -23.62
C ASN A 296 5.37 -0.40 -22.56
N LYS A 297 6.54 0.17 -22.30
CA LYS A 297 6.68 1.24 -21.32
C LYS A 297 5.84 2.45 -21.70
N LYS A 298 5.92 2.90 -22.96
CA LYS A 298 5.15 4.04 -23.44
C LYS A 298 3.64 3.79 -23.43
N LEU A 299 3.18 2.62 -23.85
CA LEU A 299 1.77 2.23 -23.77
C LEU A 299 1.24 2.30 -22.34
N GLN A 300 2.00 1.77 -21.38
CA GLN A 300 1.60 1.83 -19.98
C GLN A 300 1.62 3.27 -19.45
N GLN A 301 2.62 4.09 -19.79
CA GLN A 301 2.66 5.51 -19.41
C GLN A 301 1.43 6.25 -19.95
N VAL A 302 1.10 6.09 -21.24
CA VAL A 302 -0.07 6.73 -21.86
C VAL A 302 -1.36 6.38 -21.13
N TYR A 303 -1.56 5.09 -20.81
CA TYR A 303 -2.75 4.67 -20.07
C TYR A 303 -2.78 5.16 -18.62
N ILE A 304 -1.67 5.09 -17.88
CA ILE A 304 -1.66 5.55 -16.48
C ILE A 304 -1.83 7.07 -16.40
N ARG A 305 -1.30 7.83 -17.38
CA ARG A 305 -1.57 9.27 -17.53
C ARG A 305 -3.07 9.52 -17.70
N HIS A 306 -3.73 8.81 -18.61
CA HIS A 306 -5.18 8.90 -18.80
C HIS A 306 -5.96 8.66 -17.50
N LEU A 307 -5.61 7.60 -16.75
CA LEU A 307 -6.27 7.34 -15.48
C LEU A 307 -6.11 8.49 -14.47
N ILE A 308 -4.98 9.19 -14.49
CA ILE A 308 -4.72 10.34 -13.62
C ILE A 308 -5.53 11.57 -14.10
N GLU A 309 -5.43 11.93 -15.38
CA GLU A 309 -5.93 13.20 -15.92
C GLU A 309 -7.42 13.17 -16.24
N ASP A 310 -7.91 12.08 -16.84
CA ASP A 310 -9.22 12.07 -17.50
C ASP A 310 -10.29 11.27 -16.74
N THR A 311 -9.92 10.63 -15.63
CA THR A 311 -10.85 9.81 -14.84
C THR A 311 -11.02 10.31 -13.42
N SER A 312 -12.17 9.96 -12.81
CA SER A 312 -12.46 10.24 -11.39
C SER A 312 -11.92 9.18 -10.42
N LEU A 313 -11.10 8.25 -10.91
CA LEU A 313 -10.57 7.13 -10.10
C LEU A 313 -9.68 7.64 -8.96
N THR A 314 -9.77 6.96 -7.82
CA THR A 314 -8.89 7.21 -6.68
C THR A 314 -7.45 6.82 -6.99
N LEU A 315 -6.47 7.53 -6.42
CA LEU A 315 -5.05 7.26 -6.65
C LEU A 315 -4.66 5.83 -6.24
N SER A 316 -5.25 5.31 -5.16
CA SER A 316 -5.04 3.92 -4.73
C SER A 316 -5.49 2.90 -5.77
N THR A 317 -6.58 3.18 -6.51
CA THR A 317 -7.02 2.31 -7.61
C THR A 317 -6.07 2.39 -8.80
N ILE A 318 -5.61 3.59 -9.14
CA ILE A 318 -4.64 3.81 -10.23
C ILE A 318 -3.33 3.09 -9.93
N LEU A 319 -2.80 3.24 -8.72
CA LEU A 319 -1.57 2.58 -8.27
C LEU A 319 -1.69 1.05 -8.27
N ARG A 320 -2.87 0.51 -7.92
CA ARG A 320 -3.16 -0.93 -8.02
C ARG A 320 -3.13 -1.39 -9.47
N LYS A 321 -3.83 -0.67 -10.37
CA LYS A 321 -3.84 -0.97 -11.82
C LYS A 321 -2.43 -0.90 -12.39
N HIS A 322 -1.69 0.19 -12.11
CA HIS A 322 -0.28 0.35 -12.49
C HIS A 322 0.58 -0.82 -12.04
N TYR A 323 0.51 -1.19 -10.76
CA TYR A 323 1.31 -2.28 -10.22
C TYR A 323 1.02 -3.62 -10.91
N MET A 324 -0.24 -3.95 -11.13
CA MET A 324 -0.65 -5.18 -11.82
C MET A 324 -0.20 -5.18 -13.28
N ILE A 325 -0.51 -4.13 -14.04
CA ILE A 325 -0.16 -4.00 -15.44
C ILE A 325 1.37 -4.02 -15.61
N ARG A 326 2.10 -3.27 -14.78
CA ARG A 326 3.57 -3.24 -14.85
C ARG A 326 4.17 -4.64 -14.69
N ARG A 327 3.67 -5.44 -13.75
CA ARG A 327 4.17 -6.82 -13.56
C ARG A 327 3.99 -7.68 -14.80
N ILE A 328 2.95 -7.43 -15.58
CA ILE A 328 2.68 -8.15 -16.82
C ILE A 328 3.60 -7.63 -17.93
N MET A 329 3.67 -6.31 -18.12
CA MET A 329 4.50 -5.66 -19.15
C MET A 329 5.99 -6.01 -19.07
N ILE A 330 6.50 -6.30 -17.86
CA ILE A 330 7.90 -6.71 -17.64
C ILE A 330 8.22 -8.09 -18.23
N ASN A 331 7.25 -9.00 -18.25
CA ASN A 331 7.48 -10.37 -18.73
C ASN A 331 7.54 -10.45 -20.26
N PHE A 332 6.91 -9.52 -20.97
CA PHE A 332 6.87 -9.49 -22.44
C PHE A 332 7.97 -8.61 -23.03
N LYS A 333 9.22 -9.07 -22.95
CA LYS A 333 10.43 -8.32 -23.37
C LYS A 333 10.45 -7.90 -24.85
N ASN A 334 9.80 -8.66 -25.72
CA ASN A 334 9.70 -8.37 -27.16
C ASN A 334 8.54 -7.43 -27.51
N GLY A 335 7.69 -7.09 -26.54
CA GLY A 335 6.50 -6.26 -26.73
C GLY A 335 5.23 -7.10 -26.62
N ILE A 336 4.26 -6.63 -25.86
CA ILE A 336 3.02 -7.37 -25.58
C ILE A 336 2.13 -7.51 -26.83
N GLU A 337 2.21 -6.55 -27.76
CA GLU A 337 1.48 -6.58 -29.03
C GLU A 337 1.96 -7.67 -29.99
N GLN A 338 3.18 -8.18 -29.81
CA GLN A 338 3.72 -9.26 -30.65
C GLN A 338 3.33 -10.65 -30.13
N VAL A 339 2.70 -10.72 -28.95
CA VAL A 339 2.39 -11.97 -28.28
C VAL A 339 0.95 -12.38 -28.62
N PRO A 340 0.71 -13.63 -29.05
CA PRO A 340 -0.64 -14.11 -29.29
C PRO A 340 -1.54 -13.92 -28.07
N ARG A 341 -2.80 -13.53 -28.32
CA ARG A 341 -3.82 -13.28 -27.29
C ARG A 341 -3.95 -14.46 -26.32
N GLU A 342 -3.95 -15.69 -26.84
CA GLU A 342 -4.10 -16.92 -26.07
C GLU A 342 -2.96 -17.10 -25.07
N GLU A 343 -1.72 -16.79 -25.48
CA GLU A 343 -0.53 -16.89 -24.62
C GLU A 343 -0.58 -15.88 -23.47
N ILE A 344 -1.08 -14.66 -23.71
CA ILE A 344 -1.27 -13.66 -22.66
C ILE A 344 -2.28 -14.16 -21.61
N ILE A 345 -3.39 -14.74 -22.06
CA ILE A 345 -4.44 -15.26 -21.17
C ILE A 345 -3.93 -16.45 -20.35
N ILE A 346 -3.19 -17.38 -20.99
CA ILE A 346 -2.58 -18.54 -20.33
C ILE A 346 -1.57 -18.06 -19.28
N PHE A 347 -0.67 -17.15 -19.64
CA PHE A 347 0.31 -16.57 -18.73
C PHE A 347 -0.36 -15.97 -17.48
N ILE A 348 -1.42 -15.17 -17.66
CA ILE A 348 -2.14 -14.57 -16.53
C ILE A 348 -2.80 -15.63 -15.66
N LYS A 349 -3.36 -16.68 -16.26
CA LYS A 349 -3.96 -17.80 -15.52
C LYS A 349 -2.91 -18.54 -14.69
N GLU A 350 -1.77 -18.86 -15.26
CA GLU A 350 -0.68 -19.61 -14.61
C GLU A 350 -0.03 -18.82 -13.47
N GLU A 351 0.30 -17.55 -13.72
CA GLU A 351 1.02 -16.71 -12.75
C GLU A 351 0.15 -16.22 -11.58
N TYR A 352 -1.12 -15.92 -11.83
CA TYR A 352 -2.00 -15.27 -10.84
C TYR A 352 -3.18 -16.13 -10.38
N GLY A 353 -3.42 -17.26 -11.05
CA GLY A 353 -4.49 -18.19 -10.73
C GLY A 353 -5.89 -17.67 -11.07
N GLU A 354 -6.86 -18.59 -11.08
CA GLU A 354 -8.23 -18.33 -11.49
C GLU A 354 -8.94 -17.27 -10.63
N LYS A 355 -8.52 -17.10 -9.37
CA LYS A 355 -9.06 -16.11 -8.41
C LYS A 355 -8.64 -14.67 -8.70
N MET A 356 -7.55 -14.41 -9.42
CA MET A 356 -7.14 -13.05 -9.80
C MET A 356 -7.25 -12.77 -11.29
N GLN A 357 -7.18 -13.81 -12.14
CA GLN A 357 -7.23 -13.72 -13.61
C GLN A 357 -8.27 -12.73 -14.13
N GLY A 358 -9.54 -12.88 -13.74
CA GLY A 358 -10.63 -12.03 -14.27
C GLY A 358 -10.46 -10.53 -13.99
N SER A 359 -9.94 -10.16 -12.82
CA SER A 359 -9.70 -8.73 -12.50
C SER A 359 -8.53 -8.18 -13.32
N ILE A 360 -7.50 -8.99 -13.53
CA ILE A 360 -6.30 -8.60 -14.27
C ILE A 360 -6.62 -8.46 -15.75
N LEU A 361 -7.31 -9.45 -16.32
CA LEU A 361 -7.79 -9.40 -17.70
C LEU A 361 -8.68 -8.19 -17.93
N ASN A 362 -9.58 -7.86 -17.00
CA ASN A 362 -10.40 -6.66 -17.14
C ASN A 362 -9.56 -5.38 -17.11
N ASP A 363 -8.60 -5.26 -16.19
CA ASP A 363 -7.71 -4.08 -16.12
C ASP A 363 -6.86 -3.90 -17.39
N LEU A 364 -6.37 -4.99 -17.98
CA LEU A 364 -5.63 -4.98 -19.26
C LEU A 364 -6.53 -4.70 -20.46
N LYS A 365 -7.72 -5.32 -20.50
CA LYS A 365 -8.71 -5.09 -21.55
C LYS A 365 -9.08 -3.60 -21.59
N ASP A 366 -9.37 -2.99 -20.44
CA ASP A 366 -9.64 -1.55 -20.34
C ASP A 366 -8.46 -0.71 -20.87
N MET A 367 -7.21 -1.11 -20.58
CA MET A 367 -6.01 -0.46 -21.14
C MET A 367 -5.94 -0.59 -22.66
N PHE A 368 -6.09 -1.79 -23.22
CA PHE A 368 -5.95 -2.01 -24.66
C PHE A 368 -7.06 -1.33 -25.46
N PHE A 369 -8.30 -1.32 -24.98
CA PHE A 369 -9.37 -0.56 -25.61
C PHE A 369 -9.05 0.94 -25.65
N TYR A 370 -8.61 1.52 -24.53
CA TYR A 370 -8.21 2.92 -24.49
C TYR A 370 -7.05 3.22 -25.47
N LEU A 371 -6.04 2.37 -25.50
CA LEU A 371 -4.89 2.53 -26.40
C LEU A 371 -5.29 2.41 -27.87
N TYR A 372 -6.25 1.56 -28.20
CA TYR A 372 -6.81 1.44 -29.55
C TYR A 372 -7.61 2.69 -29.94
N GLU A 373 -8.51 3.15 -29.06
CA GLU A 373 -9.33 4.36 -29.29
C GLU A 373 -8.48 5.62 -29.49
N THR A 374 -7.29 5.65 -28.88
CA THR A 374 -6.32 6.75 -29.00
C THR A 374 -5.24 6.50 -30.06
N SER A 375 -5.40 5.46 -30.90
CA SER A 375 -4.48 5.09 -31.99
C SER A 375 -3.02 4.86 -31.54
N ASN A 376 -2.82 4.43 -30.29
CA ASN A 376 -1.51 4.01 -29.76
C ASN A 376 -1.20 2.54 -30.11
N ILE A 377 -2.22 1.74 -30.42
CA ILE A 377 -2.11 0.39 -30.97
C ILE A 377 -3.11 0.23 -32.12
N ASP A 378 -2.82 -0.68 -33.05
CA ASP A 378 -3.63 -0.87 -34.26
C ASP A 378 -4.90 -1.69 -34.02
N ASP A 379 -4.90 -2.61 -33.04
CA ASP A 379 -6.03 -3.49 -32.72
C ASP A 379 -6.07 -3.82 -31.22
N PRO A 380 -7.26 -3.97 -30.59
CA PRO A 380 -7.37 -4.41 -29.21
C PRO A 380 -6.86 -5.85 -29.03
N ILE A 381 -5.90 -6.04 -28.13
CA ILE A 381 -5.33 -7.37 -27.85
C ILE A 381 -6.31 -8.28 -27.10
N LEU A 382 -7.14 -7.71 -26.21
CA LEU A 382 -8.11 -8.42 -25.39
C LEU A 382 -9.53 -7.87 -25.61
N TYR A 383 -10.50 -8.77 -25.58
CA TYR A 383 -11.90 -8.49 -25.87
C TYR A 383 -12.80 -8.80 -24.66
N GLN A 384 -14.03 -8.28 -24.70
CA GLN A 384 -15.03 -8.57 -23.65
C GLN A 384 -15.32 -10.07 -23.51
N THR A 385 -15.19 -10.84 -24.59
CA THR A 385 -15.38 -12.30 -24.61
C THR A 385 -14.29 -13.07 -23.85
N ASP A 386 -13.13 -12.45 -23.59
CA ASP A 386 -12.07 -13.05 -22.75
C ASP A 386 -12.39 -13.00 -21.25
N LEU A 387 -13.37 -12.19 -20.87
CA LEU A 387 -13.72 -12.02 -19.46
C LEU A 387 -14.61 -13.19 -19.01
N ILE A 388 -13.99 -14.13 -18.29
CA ILE A 388 -14.72 -15.25 -17.68
C ILE A 388 -15.63 -14.71 -16.57
N LYS A 389 -16.95 -14.83 -16.75
CA LYS A 389 -17.93 -14.61 -15.67
C LYS A 389 -17.67 -15.63 -14.56
N ARG A 390 -17.27 -15.15 -13.40
CA ARG A 390 -17.20 -16.01 -12.21
C ARG A 390 -18.59 -16.31 -11.69
N ASN A 391 -18.88 -17.58 -11.52
CA ASN A 391 -19.92 -18.03 -10.59
C ASN A 391 -19.40 -17.82 -9.17
N LYS A 392 -19.56 -16.61 -8.63
CA LYS A 392 -19.27 -16.36 -7.22
C LYS A 392 -20.34 -17.09 -6.41
N LYS A 393 -20.00 -18.24 -5.82
CA LYS A 393 -20.76 -18.72 -4.66
C LYS A 393 -20.55 -17.69 -3.54
N HIS A 394 -21.65 -17.17 -2.99
CA HIS A 394 -21.57 -16.38 -1.79
C HIS A 394 -20.97 -17.26 -0.68
N VAL A 395 -19.88 -16.79 -0.07
CA VAL A 395 -19.31 -17.44 1.11
C VAL A 395 -19.77 -16.59 2.28
N ASN A 396 -20.56 -17.18 3.17
CA ASN A 396 -20.94 -16.53 4.41
C ASN A 396 -19.68 -16.28 5.23
N ARG A 397 -19.27 -15.01 5.33
CA ARG A 397 -18.02 -14.58 5.96
C ARG A 397 -18.38 -13.79 7.22
N THR A 398 -19.01 -14.42 8.19
CA THR A 398 -19.30 -13.84 9.51
C THR A 398 -18.21 -14.24 10.50
N VAL A 399 -17.96 -13.41 11.52
CA VAL A 399 -17.05 -13.77 12.62
C VAL A 399 -17.82 -14.55 13.66
N ASP A 400 -17.27 -15.68 14.09
CA ASP A 400 -17.86 -16.56 15.10
C ASP A 400 -17.95 -15.88 16.47
N GLU A 401 -19.08 -16.09 17.17
CA GLU A 401 -19.31 -15.54 18.51
C GLU A 401 -18.24 -16.02 19.53
N TYR A 402 -17.70 -17.22 19.34
CA TYR A 402 -16.58 -17.73 20.11
C TYR A 402 -15.34 -16.81 20.07
N ILE A 403 -15.05 -16.22 18.92
CA ILE A 403 -13.92 -15.30 18.74
C ILE A 403 -14.24 -13.95 19.37
N VAL A 404 -15.48 -13.48 19.19
CA VAL A 404 -15.96 -12.23 19.80
C VAL A 404 -15.82 -12.30 21.32
N ASN A 405 -16.33 -13.35 21.95
CA ASN A 405 -16.28 -13.53 23.41
C ASN A 405 -14.84 -13.57 23.93
N GLN A 406 -13.93 -14.26 23.24
CA GLN A 406 -12.50 -14.25 23.60
C GLN A 406 -11.92 -12.83 23.57
N ILE A 407 -12.24 -12.03 22.54
CA ILE A 407 -11.74 -10.65 22.42
C ILE A 407 -12.34 -9.77 23.51
N PHE A 408 -13.65 -9.89 23.79
CA PHE A 408 -14.32 -9.12 24.84
C PHE A 408 -13.70 -9.34 26.22
N ASN A 409 -13.22 -10.57 26.51
CA ASN A 409 -12.55 -10.91 27.76
C ASN A 409 -11.17 -10.28 27.96
N ILE A 410 -10.60 -9.65 26.93
CA ILE A 410 -9.27 -9.03 27.00
C ILE A 410 -9.27 -7.53 26.70
N LEU A 411 -10.44 -6.91 26.47
CA LEU A 411 -10.52 -5.51 26.07
C LEU A 411 -9.84 -4.56 27.07
N ASP A 412 -9.94 -4.86 28.36
CA ASP A 412 -9.29 -4.13 29.46
C ASP A 412 -7.76 -4.23 29.48
N ARG A 413 -7.18 -5.16 28.73
CA ARG A 413 -5.73 -5.42 28.64
C ARG A 413 -5.12 -4.95 27.32
N ILE A 414 -5.96 -4.50 26.39
CA ILE A 414 -5.54 -3.97 25.10
C ILE A 414 -5.36 -2.45 25.21
N PRO A 415 -4.37 -1.85 24.53
CA PRO A 415 -4.25 -0.39 24.45
C PRO A 415 -5.55 0.30 23.98
N ASP A 416 -5.91 1.42 24.63
CA ASP A 416 -7.19 2.11 24.43
C ASP A 416 -7.48 2.44 22.96
N ASP A 417 -6.47 2.87 22.20
CA ASP A 417 -6.62 3.19 20.78
C ASP A 417 -7.07 1.97 19.96
N LEU A 418 -6.41 0.82 20.18
CA LEU A 418 -6.75 -0.43 19.51
C LEU A 418 -8.12 -0.97 19.94
N MET A 419 -8.43 -0.89 21.24
CA MET A 419 -9.73 -1.29 21.80
C MET A 419 -10.87 -0.47 21.20
N LEU A 420 -10.74 0.86 21.18
CA LEU A 420 -11.75 1.76 20.62
C LEU A 420 -11.96 1.52 19.13
N ILE A 421 -10.88 1.35 18.34
CA ILE A 421 -11.00 1.03 16.91
C ILE A 421 -11.76 -0.29 16.72
N TYR A 422 -11.46 -1.31 17.53
CA TYR A 422 -12.17 -2.58 17.49
C TYR A 422 -13.66 -2.42 17.80
N LEU A 423 -14.01 -1.74 18.90
CA LEU A 423 -15.40 -1.53 19.31
C LEU A 423 -16.20 -0.72 18.29
N ILE A 424 -15.57 0.31 17.69
CA ILE A 424 -16.19 1.07 16.61
C ILE A 424 -16.54 0.14 15.43
N ILE A 425 -15.59 -0.69 14.98
CA ILE A 425 -15.82 -1.65 13.88
C ILE A 425 -16.90 -2.67 14.26
N TYR A 426 -16.86 -3.19 15.48
CA TYR A 426 -17.82 -4.15 16.00
C TYR A 426 -19.25 -3.59 16.03
N CYS A 427 -19.46 -2.42 16.62
CA CYS A 427 -20.80 -1.82 16.78
C CYS A 427 -21.38 -1.25 15.48
N THR A 428 -20.53 -0.76 14.57
CA THR A 428 -21.01 0.02 13.40
C THR A 428 -20.79 -0.67 12.05
N GLY A 429 -19.91 -1.68 11.99
CA GLY A 429 -19.54 -2.34 10.74
C GLY A 429 -18.85 -1.42 9.72
N VAL A 430 -18.32 -0.26 10.15
CA VAL A 430 -17.57 0.65 9.28
C VAL A 430 -16.30 -0.01 8.74
N ARG A 431 -15.84 0.46 7.58
CA ARG A 431 -14.56 0.01 7.02
C ARG A 431 -13.42 0.49 7.91
N ILE A 432 -12.31 -0.25 7.95
CA ILE A 432 -11.12 0.16 8.69
C ILE A 432 -10.65 1.56 8.29
N SER A 433 -10.78 1.91 7.02
CA SER A 433 -10.39 3.25 6.56
C SER A 433 -11.27 4.36 7.14
N GLU A 434 -12.55 4.06 7.37
CA GLU A 434 -13.53 4.99 7.96
C GLU A 434 -13.30 5.10 9.48
N ALA A 435 -12.97 4.00 10.15
CA ALA A 435 -12.64 4.00 11.58
C ALA A 435 -11.35 4.80 11.89
N LEU A 436 -10.31 4.66 11.08
CA LEU A 436 -9.02 5.31 11.34
C LEU A 436 -8.99 6.80 10.99
N THR A 437 -9.97 7.32 10.23
CA THR A 437 -10.05 8.72 9.81
C THR A 437 -11.09 9.52 10.60
N ILE A 438 -11.60 8.98 11.72
CA ILE A 438 -12.50 9.69 12.64
C ILE A 438 -11.79 10.94 13.19
N LYS A 439 -12.52 12.06 13.20
CA LYS A 439 -12.05 13.36 13.71
C LYS A 439 -12.59 13.63 15.11
N SER A 440 -11.94 14.53 15.85
CA SER A 440 -12.28 14.88 17.24
C SER A 440 -13.69 15.47 17.40
N ASP A 441 -14.30 15.98 16.34
CA ASP A 441 -15.66 16.54 16.29
C ASP A 441 -16.71 15.53 15.78
N ALA A 442 -16.41 14.23 15.82
CA ALA A 442 -17.25 13.19 15.21
C ALA A 442 -18.43 12.72 16.08
N LEU A 443 -18.50 13.11 17.35
CA LEU A 443 -19.51 12.63 18.30
C LEU A 443 -20.71 13.58 18.38
N PHE A 444 -21.91 13.04 18.20
CA PHE A 444 -23.17 13.78 18.26
C PHE A 444 -24.19 13.07 19.16
N THR A 445 -25.08 13.84 19.78
CA THR A 445 -26.24 13.33 20.50
C THR A 445 -27.51 13.95 19.95
N ASN A 446 -28.60 13.19 19.94
CA ASN A 446 -29.93 13.69 19.63
C ASN A 446 -30.97 13.02 20.55
N SER A 447 -32.25 13.36 20.36
CA SER A 447 -33.35 12.79 21.15
C SER A 447 -33.52 11.27 21.02
N LYS A 448 -32.82 10.62 20.07
CA LYS A 448 -32.89 9.19 19.78
C LYS A 448 -31.63 8.42 20.18
N GLY A 449 -30.56 9.09 20.62
CA GLY A 449 -29.34 8.46 21.13
C GLY A 449 -28.03 9.10 20.64
N CYS A 450 -26.95 8.32 20.75
CA CYS A 450 -25.59 8.70 20.41
C CYS A 450 -25.24 8.32 18.97
N LEU A 451 -24.60 9.23 18.26
CA LEU A 451 -24.19 9.07 16.87
C LEU A 451 -22.69 9.31 16.69
N LEU A 452 -22.08 8.52 15.82
CA LEU A 452 -20.70 8.67 15.36
C LEU A 452 -20.70 9.04 13.87
N ARG A 453 -20.07 10.17 13.55
CA ARG A 453 -19.87 10.63 12.18
C ARG A 453 -18.58 10.05 11.60
N THR A 454 -18.66 9.43 10.44
CA THR A 454 -17.50 8.94 9.67
C THR A 454 -17.57 9.46 8.23
N TYR A 455 -16.42 9.53 7.56
CA TYR A 455 -16.36 9.90 6.14
C TYR A 455 -16.00 8.67 5.30
N SER A 456 -16.91 8.28 4.40
CA SER A 456 -16.66 7.16 3.49
C SER A 456 -15.93 7.63 2.25
N THR A 457 -14.65 7.29 2.14
CA THR A 457 -13.84 7.60 0.94
C THR A 457 -14.41 6.94 -0.32
N LYS A 458 -14.95 5.72 -0.19
CA LYS A 458 -15.54 5.00 -1.33
C LYS A 458 -16.80 5.72 -1.86
N MET A 459 -17.65 6.19 -0.95
CA MET A 459 -18.92 6.82 -1.30
C MET A 459 -18.83 8.36 -1.40
N LYS A 460 -17.66 8.92 -1.09
CA LYS A 460 -17.37 10.36 -1.00
C LYS A 460 -18.44 11.15 -0.23
N LYS A 461 -18.85 10.64 0.93
CA LYS A 461 -19.90 11.27 1.77
C LYS A 461 -19.73 10.99 3.24
N GLU A 462 -20.24 11.91 4.06
CA GLU A 462 -20.42 11.70 5.49
C GLU A 462 -21.52 10.66 5.78
N GLN A 463 -21.34 9.95 6.88
CA GLN A 463 -22.17 8.85 7.33
C GLN A 463 -22.33 8.95 8.85
N PHE A 464 -23.51 8.61 9.35
CA PHE A 464 -23.83 8.65 10.77
C PHE A 464 -24.26 7.26 11.21
N SER A 465 -23.52 6.70 12.16
CA SER A 465 -23.83 5.39 12.74
C SER A 465 -24.29 5.58 14.18
N ALA A 466 -25.38 4.92 14.56
CA ALA A 466 -25.78 4.86 15.97
C ALA A 466 -24.76 4.01 16.73
N ILE A 467 -24.36 4.48 17.92
CA ILE A 467 -23.44 3.77 18.80
C ILE A 467 -24.02 3.68 20.22
N PRO A 468 -23.65 2.63 21.00
CA PRO A 468 -23.99 2.56 22.42
C PRO A 468 -23.45 3.76 23.20
N ILE A 469 -24.15 4.15 24.28
CA ILE A 469 -23.76 5.28 25.13
C ILE A 469 -22.40 5.03 25.79
N GLU A 470 -22.11 3.79 26.16
CA GLU A 470 -20.84 3.38 26.76
C GLU A 470 -19.69 3.64 25.79
N LEU A 471 -19.85 3.26 24.52
CA LEU A 471 -18.85 3.53 23.48
C LEU A 471 -18.70 5.03 23.22
N TYR A 472 -19.80 5.78 23.23
CA TYR A 472 -19.76 7.24 23.10
C TYR A 472 -18.90 7.86 24.21
N VAL A 473 -19.15 7.49 25.47
CA VAL A 473 -18.41 8.01 26.63
C VAL A 473 -16.92 7.64 26.57
N MET A 474 -16.60 6.42 26.14
CA MET A 474 -15.19 5.99 25.98
C MET A 474 -14.47 6.81 24.91
N ILE A 475 -15.10 7.03 23.74
CA ILE A 475 -14.52 7.85 22.67
C ILE A 475 -14.38 9.31 23.12
N ASP A 476 -15.40 9.88 23.76
CA ASP A 476 -15.38 11.27 24.27
C ASP A 476 -14.26 11.47 25.30
N SER A 477 -14.10 10.53 26.24
CA SER A 477 -13.02 10.56 27.23
C SER A 477 -11.64 10.49 26.56
N TYR A 478 -11.49 9.61 25.57
CA TYR A 478 -10.24 9.48 24.83
C TYR A 478 -9.92 10.74 23.99
N ILE A 479 -10.92 11.36 23.38
CA ILE A 479 -10.75 12.63 22.65
C ILE A 479 -10.27 13.73 23.60
N LYS A 480 -10.91 13.88 24.77
CA LYS A 480 -10.52 14.87 25.78
C LYS A 480 -9.10 14.67 26.31
N GLU A 481 -8.64 13.43 26.39
CA GLU A 481 -7.29 13.13 26.87
C GLU A 481 -6.20 13.32 25.78
N LYS A 482 -6.51 12.98 24.51
CA LYS A 482 -5.49 12.85 23.44
C LYS A 482 -5.58 13.91 22.32
N CYS A 483 -6.62 14.72 22.29
CA CYS A 483 -6.82 15.76 21.27
C CYS A 483 -6.84 17.15 21.90
N TYR A 484 -6.43 18.17 21.13
CA TYR A 484 -6.48 19.55 21.58
C TYR A 484 -7.87 20.15 21.31
N GLU A 485 -8.44 20.85 22.29
CA GLU A 485 -9.78 21.45 22.17
C GLU A 485 -9.90 22.48 21.02
N SER A 486 -8.79 23.12 20.65
CA SER A 486 -8.77 24.22 19.68
C SER A 486 -8.58 23.80 18.22
N ASN A 487 -8.46 22.50 17.89
CA ASN A 487 -8.27 22.05 16.52
C ASN A 487 -9.02 20.74 16.21
N VAL A 488 -9.56 20.63 15.00
CA VAL A 488 -10.18 19.39 14.52
C VAL A 488 -9.07 18.47 14.01
N GLU A 489 -8.75 17.43 14.78
CA GLU A 489 -7.67 16.49 14.50
C GLU A 489 -8.20 15.07 14.35
N TYR A 490 -7.39 14.16 13.79
CA TYR A 490 -7.72 12.74 13.81
C TYR A 490 -7.66 12.19 15.24
N VAL A 491 -8.66 11.38 15.64
CA VAL A 491 -8.70 10.73 16.95
C VAL A 491 -7.57 9.70 17.07
N PHE A 492 -7.38 8.89 16.03
CA PHE A 492 -6.33 7.88 15.98
C PHE A 492 -5.17 8.36 15.12
N LYS A 493 -4.13 8.93 15.75
CA LYS A 493 -3.02 9.61 15.07
C LYS A 493 -1.88 8.67 14.68
N SER A 494 -1.17 8.98 13.60
CA SER A 494 0.07 8.30 13.22
C SER A 494 1.21 8.66 14.19
N LYS A 495 1.94 7.64 14.67
CA LYS A 495 3.11 7.84 15.55
C LYS A 495 4.26 8.62 14.91
N ARG A 496 4.31 8.70 13.57
CA ARG A 496 5.40 9.40 12.85
C ARG A 496 5.04 10.83 12.47
N ASN A 497 3.76 11.08 12.19
CA ASN A 497 3.24 12.40 11.87
C ASN A 497 1.84 12.52 12.51
N PRO A 498 1.70 13.24 13.64
CA PRO A 498 0.43 13.40 14.33
C PRO A 498 -0.69 14.06 13.51
N GLU A 499 -0.36 14.77 12.44
CA GLU A 499 -1.34 15.39 11.53
C GLU A 499 -2.05 14.37 10.62
N LEU A 500 -1.51 13.16 10.51
CA LEU A 500 -2.04 12.09 9.67
C LEU A 500 -2.72 11.01 10.52
N PRO A 501 -3.74 10.32 9.98
CA PRO A 501 -4.38 9.22 10.68
C PRO A 501 -3.43 8.03 10.84
N MET A 502 -3.72 7.18 11.82
CA MET A 502 -3.05 5.90 12.01
C MET A 502 -3.18 5.05 10.73
N LYS A 503 -2.07 4.39 10.34
CA LYS A 503 -2.07 3.53 9.16
C LYS A 503 -2.74 2.18 9.44
N SER A 504 -3.54 1.68 8.48
CA SER A 504 -4.21 0.38 8.58
C SER A 504 -3.25 -0.78 8.83
N GLY A 505 -2.07 -0.77 8.19
CA GLY A 505 -1.03 -1.75 8.45
C GLY A 505 -0.50 -1.72 9.88
N TYR A 506 -0.39 -0.54 10.49
CA TYR A 506 0.05 -0.39 11.89
C TYR A 506 -0.99 -0.95 12.85
N PHE A 507 -2.26 -0.57 12.68
CA PHE A 507 -3.36 -1.12 13.48
C PHE A 507 -3.39 -2.65 13.42
N ARG A 508 -3.38 -3.22 12.20
CA ARG A 508 -3.39 -4.68 12.00
C ARG A 508 -2.20 -5.37 12.65
N GLU A 509 -0.99 -4.83 12.52
CA GLU A 509 0.20 -5.38 13.18
C GLU A 509 0.00 -5.42 14.69
N LYS A 510 -0.45 -4.31 15.29
CA LYS A 510 -0.58 -4.20 16.75
C LYS A 510 -1.72 -5.02 17.31
N ILE A 511 -2.90 -4.99 16.71
CA ILE A 511 -4.03 -5.78 17.21
C ILE A 511 -3.77 -7.28 17.05
N HIS A 512 -3.12 -7.72 15.96
CA HIS A 512 -2.74 -9.12 15.81
C HIS A 512 -1.72 -9.55 16.86
N LYS A 513 -0.78 -8.67 17.21
CA LYS A 513 0.15 -8.96 18.30
C LYS A 513 -0.61 -9.13 19.62
N GLN A 514 -1.57 -8.25 19.92
CA GLN A 514 -2.42 -8.40 21.11
C GLN A 514 -3.19 -9.73 21.12
N PHE A 515 -3.74 -10.13 19.98
CA PHE A 515 -4.45 -11.41 19.83
C PHE A 515 -3.51 -12.61 19.98
N GLU A 516 -2.28 -12.52 19.51
CA GLU A 516 -1.27 -13.56 19.67
C GLU A 516 -0.79 -13.67 21.14
N ASP A 517 -0.48 -12.54 21.77
CA ASP A 517 -0.03 -12.45 23.17
C ASP A 517 -1.10 -12.96 24.16
N HIS A 518 -2.38 -12.86 23.80
CA HIS A 518 -3.52 -13.34 24.60
C HIS A 518 -4.17 -14.62 24.05
N GLU A 519 -3.49 -15.32 23.15
CA GLU A 519 -3.89 -16.63 22.61
C GLU A 519 -5.29 -16.70 22.00
N ILE A 520 -5.77 -15.63 21.34
CA ILE A 520 -7.07 -15.62 20.67
C ILE A 520 -7.05 -16.59 19.47
N LYS A 521 -7.89 -17.62 19.52
CA LYS A 521 -7.97 -18.66 18.49
C LYS A 521 -9.26 -18.61 17.69
N SER A 522 -9.18 -19.01 16.42
CA SER A 522 -10.36 -19.36 15.62
C SER A 522 -11.04 -20.62 16.15
N SER A 523 -12.25 -20.90 15.66
CA SER A 523 -12.97 -22.16 15.89
C SER A 523 -12.21 -23.40 15.40
N THR A 524 -11.22 -23.24 14.51
CA THR A 524 -10.32 -24.30 14.04
C THR A 524 -9.05 -24.46 14.87
N GLY A 525 -8.85 -23.63 15.91
CA GLY A 525 -7.67 -23.66 16.79
C GLY A 525 -6.46 -22.88 16.28
N GLU A 526 -6.56 -22.20 15.13
CA GLU A 526 -5.49 -21.37 14.57
C GLU A 526 -5.46 -19.96 15.20
N ASN A 527 -4.31 -19.28 15.16
CA ASN A 527 -4.21 -17.89 15.63
C ASN A 527 -5.15 -16.98 14.83
N TYR A 528 -6.03 -16.27 15.53
CA TYR A 528 -7.01 -15.41 14.87
C TYR A 528 -6.34 -14.16 14.27
N ARG A 529 -6.73 -13.84 13.03
CA ARG A 529 -6.39 -12.60 12.35
C ARG A 529 -7.67 -11.77 12.18
N ILE A 530 -7.61 -10.49 12.50
CA ILE A 530 -8.79 -9.63 12.50
C ILE A 530 -9.41 -9.55 11.11
N ASP A 531 -10.68 -9.91 11.02
CA ASP A 531 -11.46 -9.81 9.79
C ASP A 531 -12.47 -8.67 9.87
N ILE A 532 -12.01 -7.45 9.53
CA ILE A 532 -12.85 -6.24 9.54
C ILE A 532 -14.12 -6.41 8.71
N HIS A 533 -14.03 -7.06 7.53
CA HIS A 533 -15.22 -7.29 6.71
C HIS A 533 -16.12 -8.36 7.31
N GLY A 534 -15.55 -9.34 8.01
CA GLY A 534 -16.29 -10.33 8.76
C GLY A 534 -17.19 -9.73 9.84
N TYR A 535 -16.71 -8.73 10.59
CA TYR A 535 -17.52 -8.01 11.59
C TYR A 535 -18.69 -7.25 10.96
N ARG A 536 -18.45 -6.61 9.80
CA ARG A 536 -19.52 -5.96 9.05
C ARG A 536 -20.58 -6.96 8.55
N HIS A 537 -20.16 -8.15 8.14
CA HIS A 537 -21.08 -9.23 7.80
C HIS A 537 -21.84 -9.72 9.03
N ARG A 538 -21.16 -9.94 10.16
CA ARG A 538 -21.78 -10.31 11.45
C ARG A 538 -22.89 -9.33 11.81
N LEU A 539 -22.62 -8.03 11.80
CA LEU A 539 -23.62 -7.00 12.13
C LEU A 539 -24.84 -7.06 11.19
N GLY A 540 -24.61 -7.19 9.88
CA GLY A 540 -25.71 -7.31 8.92
C GLY A 540 -26.55 -8.59 9.10
N THR A 541 -25.89 -9.72 9.40
CA THR A 541 -26.55 -10.98 9.72
C THR A 541 -27.36 -10.86 11.01
N GLU A 542 -26.79 -10.30 12.08
CA GLU A 542 -27.46 -10.11 13.36
C GLU A 542 -28.69 -9.20 13.23
N MET A 543 -28.58 -8.07 12.51
CA MET A 543 -29.73 -7.21 12.22
C MET A 543 -30.83 -7.97 11.48
N HIS A 544 -30.46 -8.83 10.52
CA HIS A 544 -31.42 -9.63 9.77
C HIS A 544 -32.11 -10.68 10.65
N GLU A 545 -31.37 -11.37 11.51
CA GLU A 545 -31.90 -12.35 12.48
C GLU A 545 -32.89 -11.69 13.44
N HIS A 546 -32.65 -10.44 13.83
CA HIS A 546 -33.58 -9.61 14.61
C HIS A 546 -34.73 -8.99 13.78
N ARG A 547 -34.98 -9.51 12.57
CA ARG A 547 -36.08 -9.11 11.67
C ARG A 547 -36.04 -7.64 11.23
N ILE A 548 -34.87 -7.00 11.25
CA ILE A 548 -34.68 -5.66 10.68
C ILE A 548 -34.74 -5.76 9.15
N SER A 549 -35.49 -4.86 8.51
CA SER A 549 -35.66 -4.92 7.05
C SER A 549 -34.33 -4.73 6.32
N LEU A 550 -34.14 -5.44 5.21
CA LEU A 550 -32.93 -5.32 4.37
C LEU A 550 -32.67 -3.88 3.89
N PHE A 551 -33.73 -3.08 3.73
CA PHE A 551 -33.60 -1.66 3.41
C PHE A 551 -32.94 -0.88 4.55
N ILE A 552 -33.37 -1.12 5.79
CA ILE A 552 -32.77 -0.48 6.98
C ILE A 552 -31.34 -0.98 7.16
N ILE A 553 -31.07 -2.27 6.97
CA ILE A 553 -29.71 -2.84 7.02
C ILE A 553 -28.81 -2.21 5.94
N GLN A 554 -29.32 -2.05 4.72
CA GLN A 554 -28.60 -1.37 3.63
C GLN A 554 -28.20 0.05 4.03
N LYS A 555 -29.11 0.80 4.66
CA LYS A 555 -28.85 2.17 5.13
C LYS A 555 -27.87 2.17 6.30
N ALA A 556 -28.06 1.31 7.29
CA ALA A 556 -27.20 1.20 8.48
C ALA A 556 -25.76 0.82 8.12
N LEU A 557 -25.58 -0.13 7.19
CA LEU A 557 -24.26 -0.50 6.70
C LEU A 557 -23.75 0.49 5.65
N HIS A 558 -24.56 1.38 5.09
CA HIS A 558 -24.18 2.29 4.01
C HIS A 558 -23.77 1.55 2.71
N HIS A 559 -24.56 0.53 2.33
CA HIS A 559 -24.42 -0.15 1.05
C HIS A 559 -25.01 0.69 -0.10
N GLU A 560 -24.28 0.73 -1.21
CA GLU A 560 -24.66 1.48 -2.41
C GLU A 560 -25.87 0.86 -3.11
N SER A 561 -25.91 -0.47 -3.17
CA SER A 561 -27.00 -1.21 -3.78
C SER A 561 -27.51 -2.30 -2.86
N VAL A 562 -28.77 -2.69 -3.06
CA VAL A 562 -29.37 -3.79 -2.30
C VAL A 562 -28.65 -5.10 -2.60
N GLN A 563 -28.11 -5.28 -3.82
CA GLN A 563 -27.34 -6.47 -4.19
C GLN A 563 -26.15 -6.72 -3.25
N MET A 564 -25.57 -5.68 -2.64
CA MET A 564 -24.52 -5.82 -1.62
C MET A 564 -25.07 -6.37 -0.28
N THR A 565 -26.28 -6.00 0.09
CA THR A 565 -26.99 -6.50 1.28
C THR A 565 -27.59 -7.89 1.03
N ILE A 566 -27.97 -8.19 -0.20
CA ILE A 566 -28.44 -9.48 -0.67
C ILE A 566 -27.35 -10.58 -0.57
N ALA A 567 -26.10 -10.23 -0.27
CA ALA A 567 -25.09 -11.22 0.11
C ALA A 567 -25.47 -12.05 1.36
N TYR A 568 -26.48 -11.65 2.13
CA TYR A 568 -27.09 -12.44 3.22
C TYR A 568 -28.18 -13.42 2.72
N ILE A 569 -28.37 -13.59 1.39
CA ILE A 569 -29.43 -14.40 0.74
C ILE A 569 -29.54 -15.81 1.32
N ASP A 570 -28.44 -16.50 1.62
CA ASP A 570 -28.53 -17.91 2.01
C ASP A 570 -29.34 -18.08 3.32
N ILE A 571 -29.33 -17.05 4.18
CA ILE A 571 -30.17 -16.94 5.37
C ILE A 571 -31.62 -16.59 4.96
N LEU A 572 -31.81 -15.66 4.03
CA LEU A 572 -33.13 -15.30 3.48
C LEU A 572 -33.81 -16.50 2.82
N GLU A 573 -33.14 -17.33 2.02
CA GLU A 573 -33.75 -18.50 1.38
C GLU A 573 -34.25 -19.52 2.41
N LYS A 574 -33.49 -19.72 3.49
CA LYS A 574 -33.89 -20.59 4.60
C LYS A 574 -35.08 -20.00 5.36
N ASP A 575 -34.98 -18.73 5.76
CA ASP A 575 -36.02 -18.00 6.50
C ASP A 575 -37.31 -17.81 5.70
N ILE A 576 -37.20 -17.58 4.39
CA ILE A 576 -38.34 -17.49 3.48
C ILE A 576 -39.03 -18.85 3.36
N LYS A 577 -38.26 -19.93 3.14
CA LYS A 577 -38.78 -21.31 3.14
C LYS A 577 -39.40 -21.71 4.48
N GLU A 578 -38.91 -21.19 5.60
CA GLU A 578 -39.51 -21.39 6.92
C GLU A 578 -40.77 -20.53 7.11
N SER A 579 -40.72 -19.23 6.78
CA SER A 579 -41.85 -18.31 6.93
C SER A 579 -43.08 -18.70 6.10
N TYR A 580 -42.88 -19.23 4.88
CA TYR A 580 -43.98 -19.68 4.01
C TYR A 580 -44.61 -21.01 4.46
N LYS A 581 -44.01 -21.73 5.41
CA LYS A 581 -44.68 -22.91 5.97
C LYS A 581 -45.93 -22.52 6.76
N ASP A 582 -46.05 -21.28 7.23
CA ASP A 582 -47.09 -20.91 8.21
C ASP A 582 -48.03 -19.79 7.75
N PHE A 583 -48.07 -19.49 6.44
CA PHE A 583 -49.03 -18.54 5.88
C PHE A 583 -50.32 -19.22 5.44
N PHE A 584 -51.43 -18.55 5.75
CA PHE A 584 -52.78 -18.97 5.42
C PHE A 584 -53.48 -17.89 4.59
N ASP A 585 -54.29 -18.31 3.61
CA ASP A 585 -55.11 -17.40 2.81
C ASP A 585 -56.35 -16.93 3.59
N LYS A 586 -57.23 -16.13 2.97
CA LYS A 586 -58.48 -15.65 3.60
C LYS A 586 -59.45 -16.75 4.05
N ASN A 587 -59.35 -17.96 3.51
CA ASN A 587 -60.17 -19.11 3.90
C ASN A 587 -59.48 -19.93 5.00
N GLY A 588 -58.27 -19.53 5.38
CA GLY A 588 -57.42 -20.22 6.33
C GLY A 588 -56.82 -21.49 5.76
N ASP A 589 -56.64 -21.60 4.45
CA ASP A 589 -55.93 -22.72 3.84
C ASP A 589 -54.44 -22.41 3.76
N LYS A 590 -53.61 -23.41 4.10
CA LYS A 590 -52.15 -23.26 4.13
C LYS A 590 -51.64 -23.03 2.71
N ILE A 591 -50.90 -21.94 2.52
CA ILE A 591 -50.32 -21.58 1.24
C ILE A 591 -49.07 -22.45 1.02
N VAL A 592 -49.22 -23.60 0.35
CA VAL A 592 -48.11 -24.52 0.05
C VAL A 592 -47.37 -24.08 -1.21
N PRO A 593 -46.04 -23.84 -1.16
CA PRO A 593 -45.26 -23.55 -2.36
C PRO A 593 -45.09 -24.82 -3.22
N ASP A 594 -45.56 -24.80 -4.47
CA ASP A 594 -45.24 -25.84 -5.47
C ASP A 594 -43.88 -25.54 -6.12
N PRO A 595 -42.85 -26.40 -5.94
CA PRO A 595 -41.51 -26.18 -6.47
C PRO A 595 -41.41 -26.10 -8.00
N LYS A 596 -42.41 -26.63 -8.73
CA LYS A 596 -42.47 -26.61 -10.20
C LYS A 596 -43.44 -25.57 -10.75
N SER A 597 -44.16 -24.88 -9.88
CA SER A 597 -45.06 -23.81 -10.28
C SER A 597 -44.26 -22.61 -10.78
N GLU A 598 -44.67 -22.07 -11.92
CA GLU A 598 -44.21 -20.80 -12.47
C GLU A 598 -44.25 -19.68 -11.40
N ARG A 599 -45.12 -19.81 -10.38
CA ARG A 599 -45.20 -18.92 -9.22
C ARG A 599 -43.97 -18.94 -8.32
N VAL A 600 -43.20 -20.03 -8.18
CA VAL A 600 -42.00 -20.07 -7.32
C VAL A 600 -40.78 -19.48 -8.03
N VAL A 601 -40.64 -19.71 -9.33
CA VAL A 601 -39.66 -18.99 -10.17
C VAL A 601 -40.02 -17.51 -10.28
N ILE A 602 -41.31 -17.19 -10.34
CA ILE A 602 -41.81 -15.83 -10.18
C ILE A 602 -41.51 -15.34 -8.77
N ILE A 603 -41.70 -16.10 -7.67
CA ILE A 603 -41.42 -15.69 -6.28
C ILE A 603 -39.93 -15.40 -6.09
N LEU A 604 -39.03 -16.17 -6.67
CA LEU A 604 -37.58 -15.91 -6.62
C LEU A 604 -37.19 -14.68 -7.47
N ASN A 605 -37.78 -14.52 -8.67
CA ASN A 605 -37.69 -13.26 -9.45
C ASN A 605 -38.46 -12.09 -8.82
N TYR A 606 -39.37 -12.39 -7.89
CA TYR A 606 -40.22 -11.48 -7.15
C TYR A 606 -39.56 -11.12 -5.83
N LEU A 607 -38.58 -11.89 -5.32
CA LEU A 607 -37.71 -11.49 -4.22
C LEU A 607 -36.75 -10.39 -4.66
N ASP A 608 -36.30 -10.43 -5.91
CA ASP A 608 -35.65 -9.30 -6.59
C ASP A 608 -36.61 -8.09 -6.77
N LYS A 609 -37.93 -8.33 -6.66
CA LYS A 609 -39.00 -7.32 -6.65
C LYS A 609 -39.70 -7.18 -5.29
N ALA A 610 -39.24 -7.81 -4.21
CA ALA A 610 -40.01 -7.99 -2.96
C ALA A 610 -40.01 -6.73 -2.08
N PHE A 611 -39.35 -5.68 -2.56
CA PHE A 611 -39.64 -4.30 -2.22
C PHE A 611 -41.09 -3.87 -2.49
N ASN A 612 -41.93 -4.73 -3.08
CA ASN A 612 -43.29 -4.41 -3.53
C ASN A 612 -44.41 -5.21 -2.83
N MET A 613 -44.19 -5.80 -1.65
CA MET A 613 -45.32 -6.29 -0.83
C MET A 613 -45.88 -5.13 0.00
N GLN A 614 -47.21 -4.95 -0.01
CA GLN A 614 -47.86 -3.93 0.82
C GLN A 614 -48.18 -4.55 2.18
N ALA A 615 -47.59 -4.01 3.25
CA ALA A 615 -47.91 -4.40 4.62
C ALA A 615 -49.36 -3.99 4.93
N LEU A 616 -50.12 -4.90 5.54
CA LEU A 616 -51.46 -4.62 6.07
C LEU A 616 -51.40 -4.69 7.60
N PRO A 617 -52.29 -3.98 8.32
CA PRO A 617 -52.33 -4.06 9.78
C PRO A 617 -52.52 -5.49 10.31
N ASN A 618 -53.22 -6.34 9.56
CA ASN A 618 -53.63 -7.69 9.94
C ASN A 618 -53.01 -8.80 9.08
N GLY A 619 -52.00 -8.49 8.27
CA GLY A 619 -51.36 -9.45 7.39
C GLY A 619 -50.56 -8.80 6.27
N ILE A 620 -50.55 -9.44 5.11
CA ILE A 620 -49.83 -8.97 3.92
C ILE A 620 -50.70 -9.03 2.67
N CYS A 621 -50.47 -8.09 1.76
CA CYS A 621 -51.06 -8.13 0.42
C CYS A 621 -50.06 -8.72 -0.58
N THR A 622 -50.46 -9.79 -1.25
CA THR A 622 -49.68 -10.47 -2.30
C THR A 622 -49.82 -9.83 -3.69
N LEU A 623 -50.66 -8.80 -3.85
CA LEU A 623 -50.85 -8.09 -5.11
C LEU A 623 -49.55 -7.35 -5.51
N PRO A 624 -48.98 -7.60 -6.71
CA PRO A 624 -47.78 -6.89 -7.16
C PRO A 624 -47.98 -5.37 -7.31
N VAL A 625 -47.13 -4.54 -6.68
CA VAL A 625 -47.21 -3.04 -6.78
C VAL A 625 -47.13 -2.50 -8.21
N LYS A 626 -46.54 -3.25 -9.15
CA LYS A 626 -46.51 -2.87 -10.58
C LYS A 626 -47.89 -2.81 -11.23
N LEU A 627 -48.90 -3.44 -10.64
CA LEU A 627 -50.29 -3.37 -11.09
C LEU A 627 -51.01 -2.11 -10.59
N GLY A 628 -50.33 -1.22 -9.86
CA GLY A 628 -50.85 0.06 -9.41
C GLY A 628 -51.41 0.04 -7.98
N LYS A 629 -52.10 1.12 -7.61
CA LYS A 629 -52.78 1.25 -6.29
C LYS A 629 -53.98 0.30 -6.25
N CYS A 630 -54.21 -0.34 -5.10
CA CYS A 630 -55.40 -1.16 -4.89
C CYS A 630 -56.67 -0.32 -5.08
N ALA A 631 -57.63 -0.82 -5.86
CA ALA A 631 -58.93 -0.17 -6.05
C ALA A 631 -59.88 -0.35 -4.85
N HIS A 632 -59.55 -1.24 -3.91
CA HIS A 632 -60.44 -1.69 -2.83
C HIS A 632 -59.72 -1.65 -1.47
N ALA A 633 -59.49 -0.44 -0.93
CA ALA A 633 -58.71 -0.22 0.29
C ALA A 633 -59.25 -0.94 1.56
N ASN A 634 -60.52 -1.34 1.59
CA ASN A 634 -61.19 -1.90 2.76
C ASN A 634 -61.64 -3.37 2.57
N ALA A 635 -61.25 -4.05 1.49
CA ALA A 635 -61.73 -5.39 1.17
C ALA A 635 -60.73 -6.51 1.51
N CYS A 636 -59.70 -6.24 2.30
CA CYS A 636 -58.57 -7.17 2.48
C CYS A 636 -59.00 -8.55 3.01
N LEU A 637 -59.88 -8.61 4.01
CA LEU A 637 -60.33 -9.88 4.62
C LEU A 637 -61.23 -10.73 3.71
N THR A 638 -61.69 -10.18 2.58
CA THR A 638 -62.43 -10.90 1.54
C THR A 638 -61.63 -10.99 0.23
N CYS A 639 -60.43 -10.40 0.18
CA CYS A 639 -59.58 -10.33 -1.01
C CYS A 639 -58.74 -11.59 -1.21
N ASN A 640 -58.65 -12.08 -2.45
CA ASN A 640 -57.84 -13.25 -2.80
C ASN A 640 -56.32 -13.01 -2.68
N HIS A 641 -55.88 -11.76 -2.50
CA HIS A 641 -54.48 -11.41 -2.32
C HIS A 641 -54.05 -11.32 -0.87
N PHE A 642 -54.99 -11.46 0.08
CA PHE A 642 -54.69 -11.40 1.50
C PHE A 642 -54.05 -12.69 2.00
N GLY A 643 -52.99 -12.55 2.78
CA GLY A 643 -52.38 -13.64 3.53
C GLY A 643 -52.04 -13.18 4.94
N THR A 644 -52.15 -14.09 5.91
CA THR A 644 -51.86 -13.81 7.32
C THR A 644 -51.21 -15.01 8.01
N ASN A 645 -50.77 -14.84 9.25
CA ASN A 645 -50.12 -15.87 10.07
C ASN A 645 -50.36 -15.63 11.56
N ALA A 646 -49.85 -16.53 12.41
CA ALA A 646 -50.08 -16.49 13.87
C ALA A 646 -49.57 -15.20 14.55
N ASN A 647 -48.62 -14.47 13.97
CA ASN A 647 -48.13 -13.21 14.55
C ASN A 647 -49.19 -12.10 14.54
N TYR A 648 -50.21 -12.21 13.68
CA TYR A 648 -51.30 -11.25 13.60
C TYR A 648 -52.53 -11.68 14.41
N LEU A 649 -52.46 -12.78 15.18
CA LEU A 649 -53.61 -13.36 15.87
C LEU A 649 -54.29 -12.38 16.83
N ASP A 650 -53.52 -11.61 17.60
CA ASP A 650 -54.07 -10.61 18.52
C ASP A 650 -54.78 -9.48 17.78
N ILE A 651 -54.25 -9.08 16.62
CA ILE A 651 -54.85 -8.05 15.77
C ILE A 651 -56.12 -8.59 15.12
N LEU A 652 -56.13 -9.84 14.65
CA LEU A 652 -57.31 -10.49 14.08
C LEU A 652 -58.43 -10.65 15.13
N ARG A 653 -58.08 -11.00 16.38
CA ARG A 653 -59.03 -11.06 17.50
C ARG A 653 -59.62 -9.68 17.82
N GLN A 654 -58.79 -8.64 17.82
CA GLN A 654 -59.27 -7.28 18.03
C GLN A 654 -60.21 -6.84 16.91
N GLN A 655 -59.87 -7.13 15.65
CA GLN A 655 -60.72 -6.84 14.50
C GLN A 655 -62.06 -7.60 14.55
N LEU A 656 -62.08 -8.83 15.08
CA LEU A 656 -63.32 -9.58 15.28
C LEU A 656 -64.26 -8.85 16.26
N ILE A 657 -63.72 -8.39 17.40
CA ILE A 657 -64.49 -7.62 18.40
C ILE A 657 -65.05 -6.34 17.79
N GLU A 658 -64.25 -5.61 17.01
CA GLU A 658 -64.69 -4.39 16.32
C GLU A 658 -65.78 -4.70 15.29
N THR A 659 -65.65 -5.79 14.54
CA THR A 659 -66.64 -6.23 13.54
C THR A 659 -67.96 -6.62 14.19
N ASP A 660 -67.93 -7.27 15.37
CA ASP A 660 -69.13 -7.61 16.14
C ASP A 660 -69.89 -6.35 16.60
N HIS A 661 -69.18 -5.34 17.11
CA HIS A 661 -69.81 -4.07 17.46
C HIS A 661 -70.46 -3.37 16.25
N ILE A 662 -69.80 -3.39 15.09
CA ILE A 662 -70.35 -2.82 13.85
C ILE A 662 -71.62 -3.58 13.42
N LEU A 663 -71.63 -4.91 13.53
CA LEU A 663 -72.81 -5.73 13.22
C LEU A 663 -73.98 -5.43 14.16
N GLU A 664 -73.75 -5.34 15.47
CA GLU A 664 -74.79 -4.98 16.44
C GLU A 664 -75.45 -3.64 16.13
N GLU A 665 -74.65 -2.63 15.77
CA GLU A 665 -75.15 -1.32 15.38
C GLU A 665 -75.87 -1.35 14.03
N SER A 666 -75.35 -2.13 13.07
CA SER A 666 -75.95 -2.27 11.74
C SER A 666 -77.32 -2.97 11.78
N TYR A 667 -77.51 -3.98 12.63
CA TYR A 667 -78.82 -4.63 12.84
C TYR A 667 -79.83 -3.70 13.51
N LYS A 668 -79.42 -2.89 14.48
CA LYS A 668 -80.32 -1.91 15.14
C LYS A 668 -80.85 -0.85 14.19
N ASN A 669 -80.08 -0.52 13.14
CA ASN A 669 -80.37 0.55 12.19
C ASN A 669 -80.79 0.03 10.80
N ASP A 670 -81.01 -1.28 10.63
CA ASP A 670 -81.38 -1.94 9.37
C ASP A 670 -80.45 -1.62 8.17
N TRP A 671 -79.14 -1.54 8.40
CA TRP A 671 -78.14 -1.27 7.35
C TRP A 671 -77.79 -2.52 6.54
N ILE A 672 -78.71 -2.95 5.67
CA ILE A 672 -78.67 -4.21 4.91
C ILE A 672 -77.29 -4.50 4.25
N MET A 673 -76.67 -3.51 3.62
CA MET A 673 -75.38 -3.70 2.92
C MET A 673 -74.18 -3.85 3.87
N GLN A 674 -74.22 -3.19 5.03
CA GLN A 674 -73.18 -3.32 6.06
C GLN A 674 -73.31 -4.64 6.80
N ILE A 675 -74.54 -5.10 7.05
CA ILE A 675 -74.79 -6.43 7.62
C ILE A 675 -74.17 -7.51 6.72
N ALA A 676 -74.52 -7.54 5.44
CA ALA A 676 -74.02 -8.55 4.50
C ALA A 676 -72.48 -8.54 4.38
N THR A 677 -71.87 -7.36 4.34
CA THR A 677 -70.40 -7.24 4.20
C THR A 677 -69.67 -7.68 5.47
N ASN A 678 -70.13 -7.25 6.65
CA ASN A 678 -69.47 -7.54 7.91
C ASN A 678 -69.74 -8.98 8.40
N GLU A 679 -70.85 -9.61 8.02
CA GLU A 679 -71.07 -11.05 8.23
C GLU A 679 -70.03 -11.91 7.50
N GLU A 680 -69.70 -11.55 6.24
CA GLU A 680 -68.66 -12.25 5.48
C GLU A 680 -67.26 -12.05 6.10
N VAL A 681 -66.96 -10.81 6.50
CA VAL A 681 -65.69 -10.49 7.19
C VAL A 681 -65.57 -11.23 8.51
N LYS A 682 -66.63 -11.24 9.33
CA LYS A 682 -66.69 -11.96 10.60
C LYS A 682 -66.42 -13.45 10.40
N LYS A 683 -67.10 -14.08 9.44
CA LYS A 683 -66.90 -15.50 9.13
C LYS A 683 -65.45 -15.82 8.74
N ASN A 684 -64.81 -14.96 7.95
CA ASN A 684 -63.41 -15.15 7.58
C ASN A 684 -62.47 -14.95 8.77
N LEU A 685 -62.72 -13.96 9.63
CA LEU A 685 -61.95 -13.75 10.87
C LEU A 685 -62.06 -14.93 11.83
N GLU A 686 -63.26 -15.44 12.08
CA GLU A 686 -63.50 -16.61 12.94
C GLU A 686 -62.75 -17.84 12.40
N ASN A 687 -62.82 -18.10 11.10
CA ASN A 687 -62.09 -19.19 10.46
C ASN A 687 -60.56 -19.03 10.57
N LEU A 688 -60.05 -17.81 10.36
CA LEU A 688 -58.62 -17.52 10.48
C LEU A 688 -58.14 -17.70 11.92
N ILE A 689 -58.86 -17.15 12.90
CA ILE A 689 -58.52 -17.25 14.32
C ILE A 689 -58.55 -18.71 14.78
N ALA A 690 -59.56 -19.49 14.38
CA ALA A 690 -59.67 -20.90 14.73
C ALA A 690 -58.53 -21.75 14.16
N LYS A 691 -58.09 -21.46 12.94
CA LYS A 691 -57.01 -22.22 12.28
C LYS A 691 -55.59 -21.75 12.68
N LEU A 692 -55.43 -20.49 13.08
CA LEU A 692 -54.15 -19.92 13.51
C LEU A 692 -53.87 -20.06 15.02
N GLY A 693 -54.92 -20.17 15.84
CA GLY A 693 -54.83 -20.30 17.30
C GLY A 693 -54.97 -21.73 17.83
N GLY A 694 -55.05 -22.72 16.94
CA GLY A 694 -55.17 -24.15 17.25
C GLY A 694 -53.84 -24.88 17.41
#